data_AF-A0A4P9XBG3-F1
#
_entry.id   AF-A0A4P9XBG3-F1
#
_cell.length_a   1.000
_cell.length_b   1.000
_cell.length_c   1.000
_cell.angle_alpha   90.00
_cell.angle_beta   90.00
_cell.angle_gamma   90.00
#
_symmetry.space_group_name_H-M   'P 1'
#
loop_
_entity.id
_entity.type
_entity.pdbx_description
1 polymer ?
#
loop_
_entity_poly.entity_id
_entity_poly.type
_entity_poly.pdbx_seq_one_letter_code
_entity_poly.pdbx_strand_id
1 'polypeptide(L)'
;MDRGSEDDADGSEYDRIDRSPSPDRKRPRLRRPGSPVRNGPAPAVISPAVVAPSGEPLDAATLLDRAAAQPQWQRTIQSAVKAIVSLRFCQVTAFDTEGPMSSEASGFVVDAERGIILTNRHVTCSGPFVGEACFHNHEEVPVWPVYRDPIHDFGFLRFNPAEIRYMALTAIPLAPALAKVGLDIRVVGNDAGEKLSILAGSISRLDRNAPVYGELTYNDFNTFYMQAASSASGGSSGSPVLEINGSAVALQAGGSNRAATDFFFPLDRVTRALAALQEDAPVPRGTIQTQFMYRPFDEVRRLGLQDATEAMVRAAQPDEIGMLTVETVVPEGPAHDKLEEGDVLVRANGQLVTKFVPLEAMVDDLVGQTLTLEIERGGEPMTFEIAVGDLHAITPDRYVEMGGARLNNLSYQLARFYAVPCKGVYVAEPSGMFRLEGREHGWVVSSVDGKPTPDLDAFIDVMKQIPDMARIAVTYYSIADIHWSSVAIVDVDRHWTSFRLAVRNDQTGIWDFHRLGDPLPPKPLTPITAGFQQLDASLGPAKEVFRSMVKVHANLPCPIEGFPKTRKQGAGLILDAERGLVVVSRNIIPFTLGDFSLTFADSIILPGKVEFLHPLHNFAIVSYDPRLIGDTPVQSATLSEVPLGQGHATTLAAMNHNYRPICNTTVVTDITTVTIPSAPVPRFRAVNFDAITVDTPLAQHCSSGVLCDADGRVQALWLSHLGDRNGKSDTEYYLGIHIALVKPILERFQQHVALPPVPPTGPVVVPPCDTFLRLWGFAIEVVPVQMSTARQMGVTDDWVRRVEAANPQRHQLFMVRRTEAQTPTAEVLHELDLILAVRGRTVAHIHDLEVQYTGIDVVTAPVVPMTVLRNKQELALEVPLTRFESEGTRDVLMWSGAILQEPHRAVRQQSKRLPKGVYVSATAAGSPAVTHGLVATNWITHVNKTPTPTLAAFKAAVAQLPDMTYVRVKSVTFDLVTIVLSIKQHLHYWPTVELVRDRSASCGWARQVLASAATTAPLAAADKARHEDADEDAKAAAADAGVPGAITAI
;
A
#
# COMPACT_ATOMS: atom_id res chain seq x y z
N MET A 1 23.55 -16.11 -33.74
CA MET A 1 24.86 -15.41 -33.68
C MET A 1 24.63 -14.15 -32.86
N ASP A 2 25.29 -14.14 -31.71
CA ASP A 2 25.46 -13.10 -30.69
C ASP A 2 24.26 -12.23 -30.28
N ARG A 3 23.60 -12.67 -29.20
CA ARG A 3 22.80 -11.81 -28.30
C ARG A 3 23.41 -11.92 -26.91
N GLY A 4 24.01 -10.82 -26.45
CA GLY A 4 24.48 -10.64 -25.09
C GLY A 4 23.33 -10.33 -24.14
N SER A 5 23.38 -10.98 -22.99
CA SER A 5 22.55 -10.83 -21.80
C SER A 5 22.91 -9.60 -20.99
N GLU A 6 21.93 -8.82 -20.54
CA GLU A 6 22.06 -7.89 -19.41
C GLU A 6 20.84 -8.00 -18.49
N ASP A 7 21.14 -7.85 -17.20
CA ASP A 7 20.38 -8.23 -16.02
C ASP A 7 19.23 -7.26 -15.67
N ASP A 8 18.08 -7.82 -15.25
CA ASP A 8 16.97 -7.08 -14.62
C ASP A 8 17.31 -6.78 -13.15
N ALA A 9 17.76 -5.55 -12.90
CA ALA A 9 17.90 -4.97 -11.58
C ALA A 9 16.70 -4.06 -11.26
N ASP A 10 16.03 -4.38 -10.15
CA ASP A 10 14.97 -3.62 -9.48
C ASP A 10 15.44 -2.18 -9.19
N GLY A 11 14.89 -1.20 -9.91
CA GLY A 11 15.30 0.20 -9.88
C GLY A 11 14.18 1.13 -9.40
N SER A 12 14.22 1.52 -8.12
CA SER A 12 13.59 2.76 -7.66
C SER A 12 14.66 3.87 -7.64
N GLU A 13 14.87 4.52 -8.78
CA GLU A 13 15.68 5.73 -8.88
C GLU A 13 14.98 6.67 -9.87
N TYR A 14 14.16 7.59 -9.36
CA TYR A 14 13.64 8.73 -10.12
C TYR A 14 13.98 10.01 -9.36
N ASP A 15 15.19 10.50 -9.61
CA ASP A 15 15.45 11.94 -9.67
C ASP A 15 16.37 12.18 -10.88
N ARG A 16 15.90 13.02 -11.81
CA ARG A 16 16.60 13.66 -12.95
C ARG A 16 16.98 12.80 -14.16
N ILE A 17 16.33 13.08 -15.30
CA ILE A 17 17.04 13.22 -16.59
C ILE A 17 16.47 14.42 -17.35
N ASP A 18 17.37 15.38 -17.59
CA ASP A 18 17.28 16.52 -18.50
C ASP A 18 17.66 16.05 -19.92
N ARG A 19 16.97 16.55 -20.96
CA ARG A 19 17.33 16.33 -22.38
C ARG A 19 17.66 17.66 -23.04
N SER A 20 18.93 17.85 -23.41
CA SER A 20 19.37 18.39 -24.71
C SER A 20 20.90 18.16 -24.91
N PRO A 21 21.44 18.16 -26.15
CA PRO A 21 22.59 17.31 -26.52
C PRO A 21 23.98 18.00 -26.63
N SER A 22 25.02 17.14 -26.61
CA SER A 22 26.39 17.28 -27.19
C SER A 22 27.56 17.68 -26.25
N PRO A 23 28.86 17.47 -26.62
CA PRO A 23 29.63 16.28 -26.21
C PRO A 23 30.96 16.59 -25.46
N ASP A 24 31.56 15.50 -24.93
CA ASP A 24 32.97 15.32 -24.57
C ASP A 24 33.57 16.04 -23.32
N ARG A 25 33.86 15.25 -22.26
CA ARG A 25 35.22 15.06 -21.69
C ARG A 25 35.27 14.19 -20.40
N LYS A 26 36.07 13.13 -20.52
CA LYS A 26 36.80 12.29 -19.53
C LYS A 26 36.59 12.50 -18.02
N ARG A 27 36.13 11.43 -17.34
CA ARG A 27 36.17 11.19 -15.88
C ARG A 27 37.56 10.78 -15.36
N PRO A 28 37.83 10.96 -14.05
CA PRO A 28 38.45 9.86 -13.29
C PRO A 28 37.79 9.55 -11.92
N ARG A 29 37.48 8.25 -11.76
CA ARG A 29 37.51 7.34 -10.58
C ARG A 29 37.18 7.85 -9.16
N LEU A 30 36.08 7.31 -8.61
CA LEU A 30 35.72 7.28 -7.20
C LEU A 30 36.54 6.25 -6.39
N ARG A 31 36.90 6.60 -5.14
CA ARG A 31 37.21 5.66 -4.05
C ARG A 31 36.16 5.84 -2.92
N ARG A 32 35.68 4.71 -2.39
CA ARG A 32 34.73 4.56 -1.28
C ARG A 32 35.29 5.09 0.06
N PRO A 33 34.43 5.45 1.03
CA PRO A 33 34.82 5.49 2.44
C PRO A 33 34.01 4.51 3.31
N GLY A 34 34.71 3.90 4.28
CA GLY A 34 34.14 3.30 5.49
C GLY A 34 34.22 4.29 6.66
N SER A 35 33.33 4.09 7.64
CA SER A 35 33.17 4.82 8.91
C SER A 35 34.32 4.56 9.92
N PRO A 36 34.27 5.08 11.17
CA PRO A 36 33.96 6.43 11.66
C PRO A 36 35.11 6.97 12.57
N VAL A 37 35.33 8.29 12.65
CA VAL A 37 36.22 8.87 13.69
C VAL A 37 35.61 10.12 14.33
N ARG A 38 35.67 10.08 15.67
CA ARG A 38 35.45 11.05 16.75
C ARG A 38 35.45 12.55 16.40
N ASN A 39 34.50 13.23 17.05
CA ASN A 39 34.38 14.67 17.26
C ASN A 39 35.68 15.34 17.74
N GLY A 40 36.06 16.41 17.04
CA GLY A 40 37.03 17.45 17.43
C GLY A 40 36.54 18.81 16.88
N PRO A 41 36.97 19.95 17.47
CA PRO A 41 36.28 21.23 17.34
C PRO A 41 36.48 21.88 15.96
N ALA A 42 35.45 22.56 15.49
CA ALA A 42 35.41 23.25 14.20
C ALA A 42 36.50 24.34 14.08
N PRO A 43 37.23 24.42 12.94
CA PRO A 43 38.04 25.58 12.61
C PRO A 43 37.19 26.68 11.96
N ALA A 44 37.53 27.94 12.28
CA ALA A 44 36.90 29.14 11.74
C ALA A 44 37.02 29.19 10.20
N VAL A 45 35.89 29.33 9.52
CA VAL A 45 35.83 29.55 8.07
C VAL A 45 35.82 31.06 7.81
N ILE A 46 36.78 31.48 6.98
CA ILE A 46 36.91 32.82 6.43
C ILE A 46 35.85 33.00 5.33
N SER A 47 34.95 33.98 5.51
CA SER A 47 33.96 34.36 4.51
C SER A 47 34.64 34.99 3.27
N PRO A 48 34.26 34.64 2.03
CA PRO A 48 34.62 35.42 0.86
C PRO A 48 33.81 36.72 0.82
N ALA A 49 34.49 37.82 0.48
CA ALA A 49 33.89 39.13 0.33
C ALA A 49 32.89 39.14 -0.84
N VAL A 50 31.63 39.44 -0.53
CA VAL A 50 30.58 39.74 -1.51
C VAL A 50 30.79 41.17 -2.01
N VAL A 51 31.00 41.32 -3.31
CA VAL A 51 30.89 42.61 -3.99
C VAL A 51 29.40 42.93 -4.08
N ALA A 52 28.96 43.95 -3.33
CA ALA A 52 27.60 44.45 -3.37
C ALA A 52 27.31 45.10 -4.73
N PRO A 53 26.15 44.84 -5.37
CA PRO A 53 25.68 45.70 -6.44
C PRO A 53 25.31 47.06 -5.84
N SER A 54 25.80 48.13 -6.47
CA SER A 54 25.47 49.52 -6.15
C SER A 54 24.00 49.81 -6.49
N GLY A 55 23.11 49.52 -5.55
CA GLY A 55 21.73 50.03 -5.53
C GLY A 55 21.67 51.32 -4.71
N GLU A 56 20.88 52.28 -5.18
CA GLU A 56 20.62 53.53 -4.45
C GLU A 56 20.14 53.25 -3.00
N PRO A 57 20.47 54.13 -2.04
CA PRO A 57 19.96 54.00 -0.68
C PRO A 57 18.43 54.07 -0.68
N LEU A 58 17.78 53.05 -0.12
CA LEU A 58 16.34 53.04 0.13
C LEU A 58 15.94 54.33 0.86
N ASP A 59 14.93 55.03 0.32
CA ASP A 59 14.40 56.28 0.88
C ASP A 59 13.99 56.08 2.35
N ALA A 60 14.36 57.05 3.19
CA ALA A 60 14.05 57.09 4.62
C ALA A 60 12.53 57.02 4.88
N ALA A 61 11.70 57.50 3.95
CA ALA A 61 10.24 57.35 4.02
C ALA A 61 9.81 55.87 3.98
N THR A 62 10.40 55.06 3.10
CA THR A 62 10.14 53.60 3.02
C THR A 62 10.57 52.84 4.27
N LEU A 63 11.65 53.27 4.93
CA LEU A 63 12.11 52.67 6.20
C LEU A 63 11.19 53.04 7.37
N LEU A 64 10.66 54.27 7.39
CA LEU A 64 9.67 54.74 8.36
C LEU A 64 8.32 54.03 8.17
N ASP A 65 7.84 53.86 6.93
CA ASP A 65 6.61 53.12 6.64
C ASP A 65 6.71 51.63 7.03
N ARG A 66 7.86 50.99 6.78
CA ARG A 66 8.10 49.61 7.22
C ARG A 66 8.13 49.46 8.74
N ALA A 67 8.65 50.47 9.46
CA ALA A 67 8.64 50.49 10.92
C ALA A 67 7.22 50.73 11.49
N ALA A 68 6.40 51.55 10.83
CA ALA A 68 5.00 51.80 11.20
C ALA A 68 4.07 50.60 10.89
N ALA A 69 4.42 49.78 9.89
CA ALA A 69 3.63 48.61 9.47
C ALA A 69 3.77 47.40 10.43
N GLN A 70 4.85 47.28 11.20
CA GLN A 70 5.03 46.13 12.11
C GLN A 70 3.93 46.00 13.19
N PRO A 71 3.55 47.09 13.91
CA PRO A 71 2.42 47.06 14.84
C PRO A 71 1.07 46.76 14.18
N GLN A 72 0.91 47.03 12.87
CA GLN A 72 -0.29 46.69 12.12
C GLN A 72 -0.31 45.21 11.77
N TRP A 73 0.76 44.69 11.17
CA TRP A 73 0.90 43.26 10.88
C TRP A 73 0.65 42.39 12.11
N GLN A 74 1.21 42.76 13.28
CA GLN A 74 0.98 42.01 14.50
C GLN A 74 -0.50 41.93 14.90
N ARG A 75 -1.26 43.02 14.74
CA ARG A 75 -2.71 43.04 14.99
C ARG A 75 -3.49 42.23 13.96
N THR A 76 -3.13 42.38 12.67
CA THR A 76 -3.74 41.63 11.57
C THR A 76 -3.59 40.13 11.77
N ILE A 77 -2.38 39.67 12.11
CA ILE A 77 -2.11 38.25 12.34
C ILE A 77 -2.86 37.75 13.58
N GLN A 78 -2.87 38.48 14.69
CA GLN A 78 -3.63 38.10 15.90
C GLN A 78 -5.14 37.93 15.63
N SER A 79 -5.68 38.67 14.66
CA SER A 79 -7.05 38.51 14.22
C SER A 79 -7.21 37.32 13.27
N ALA A 80 -6.40 37.24 12.21
CA ALA A 80 -6.50 36.23 11.17
C ALA A 80 -6.28 34.80 11.67
N VAL A 81 -5.39 34.61 12.65
CA VAL A 81 -5.10 33.29 13.25
C VAL A 81 -6.33 32.61 13.83
N LYS A 82 -7.36 33.35 14.24
CA LYS A 82 -8.63 32.79 14.73
C LYS A 82 -9.45 32.11 13.63
N ALA A 83 -9.25 32.50 12.37
CA ALA A 83 -9.91 31.91 11.21
C ALA A 83 -9.08 30.79 10.57
N ILE A 84 -7.81 30.62 10.94
CA ILE A 84 -6.91 29.65 10.34
C ILE A 84 -6.95 28.35 11.15
N VAL A 85 -7.06 27.24 10.44
CA VAL A 85 -7.19 25.90 11.02
C VAL A 85 -6.07 25.00 10.54
N SER A 86 -5.65 24.08 11.42
CA SER A 86 -4.84 22.92 11.06
C SER A 86 -5.79 21.79 10.67
N LEU A 87 -5.67 21.29 9.45
CA LEU A 87 -6.47 20.19 8.95
C LEU A 87 -5.71 18.89 9.13
N ARG A 88 -6.30 17.92 9.84
CA ARG A 88 -5.80 16.54 9.90
C ARG A 88 -6.74 15.66 9.10
N PHE A 89 -6.24 14.96 8.11
CA PHE A 89 -7.11 14.22 7.20
C PHE A 89 -6.48 12.93 6.69
N CYS A 90 -7.36 12.08 6.16
CA CYS A 90 -7.04 10.81 5.54
C CYS A 90 -7.80 10.68 4.23
N GLN A 91 -7.09 10.34 3.16
CA GLN A 91 -7.71 9.73 1.99
C GLN A 91 -7.76 8.22 2.24
N VAL A 92 -8.97 7.68 2.35
CA VAL A 92 -9.21 6.30 2.80
C VAL A 92 -8.69 5.25 1.82
N THR A 93 -8.83 5.51 0.52
CA THR A 93 -8.51 4.55 -0.55
C THR A 93 -8.03 5.31 -1.79
N ALA A 94 -7.37 4.61 -2.72
CA ALA A 94 -6.94 5.25 -3.95
C ALA A 94 -8.15 5.63 -4.82
N PHE A 95 -8.07 6.78 -5.47
CA PHE A 95 -9.09 7.26 -6.38
C PHE A 95 -8.46 8.21 -7.38
N ASP A 96 -8.80 8.04 -8.66
CA ASP A 96 -8.26 8.84 -9.76
C ASP A 96 -6.71 8.90 -9.72
N THR A 97 -6.12 10.07 -9.43
CA THR A 97 -4.66 10.27 -9.43
C THR A 97 -4.01 10.13 -8.04
N GLU A 98 -4.80 9.87 -6.99
CA GLU A 98 -4.33 9.95 -5.60
C GLU A 98 -4.44 8.59 -4.90
N GLY A 99 -3.40 8.21 -4.16
CA GLY A 99 -3.37 7.01 -3.33
C GLY A 99 -3.91 7.23 -1.91
N PRO A 100 -4.16 6.15 -1.13
CA PRO A 100 -4.53 6.29 0.27
C PRO A 100 -3.38 6.93 1.07
N MET A 101 -3.69 7.91 1.90
CA MET A 101 -2.71 8.63 2.71
C MET A 101 -3.32 9.25 3.96
N SER A 102 -2.47 9.57 4.93
CA SER A 102 -2.81 10.37 6.11
C SER A 102 -1.86 11.55 6.15
N SER A 103 -2.37 12.77 6.34
CA SER A 103 -1.57 13.99 6.31
C SER A 103 -2.17 15.10 7.16
N GLU A 104 -1.38 16.16 7.32
CA GLU A 104 -1.81 17.42 7.90
C GLU A 104 -1.57 18.56 6.91
N ALA A 105 -2.45 19.55 6.92
CA ALA A 105 -2.36 20.74 6.08
C ALA A 105 -2.96 21.96 6.79
N SER A 106 -3.06 23.07 6.07
CA SER A 106 -3.69 24.30 6.54
C SER A 106 -4.99 24.56 5.79
N GLY A 107 -5.88 25.31 6.41
CA GLY A 107 -7.06 25.88 5.78
C GLY A 107 -7.50 27.12 6.53
N PHE A 108 -8.47 27.84 5.99
CA PHE A 108 -9.02 28.99 6.69
C PHE A 108 -10.51 29.20 6.41
N VAL A 109 -11.21 29.68 7.43
CA VAL A 109 -12.65 29.98 7.38
C VAL A 109 -12.89 31.16 6.45
N VAL A 110 -13.71 30.96 5.43
CA VAL A 110 -14.15 31.98 4.46
C VAL A 110 -15.62 32.35 4.64
N ASP A 111 -16.38 31.50 5.35
CA ASP A 111 -17.75 31.78 5.79
C ASP A 111 -17.94 31.21 7.20
N ALA A 112 -18.08 32.09 8.19
CA ALA A 112 -18.22 31.69 9.59
C ALA A 112 -19.65 31.24 9.93
N GLU A 113 -20.66 31.73 9.21
CA GLU A 113 -22.06 31.41 9.46
C GLU A 113 -22.42 30.03 8.92
N ARG A 114 -21.90 29.70 7.73
CA ARG A 114 -22.09 28.40 7.07
C ARG A 114 -20.99 27.39 7.40
N GLY A 115 -19.96 27.80 8.14
CA GLY A 115 -18.82 26.95 8.52
C GLY A 115 -18.02 26.45 7.31
N ILE A 116 -17.68 27.34 6.37
CA ILE A 116 -16.94 26.97 5.15
C ILE A 116 -15.46 27.31 5.32
N ILE A 117 -14.60 26.33 5.08
CA ILE A 117 -13.14 26.42 5.07
C ILE A 117 -12.65 26.27 3.64
N LEU A 118 -11.76 27.17 3.22
CA LEU A 118 -10.99 27.06 1.98
C LEU A 118 -9.66 26.38 2.25
N THR A 119 -9.27 25.46 1.35
CA THR A 119 -7.96 24.81 1.32
C THR A 119 -7.66 24.34 -0.12
N ASN A 120 -6.54 23.63 -0.33
CA ASN A 120 -6.21 23.07 -1.63
C ASN A 120 -7.06 21.83 -1.97
N ARG A 121 -7.19 21.52 -3.27
CA ARG A 121 -7.92 20.34 -3.73
C ARG A 121 -7.27 19.06 -3.22
N HIS A 122 -5.95 18.95 -3.26
CA HIS A 122 -5.23 17.77 -2.76
C HIS A 122 -5.38 17.58 -1.23
N VAL A 123 -5.72 18.64 -0.50
CA VAL A 123 -6.06 18.56 0.94
C VAL A 123 -7.48 18.05 1.13
N THR A 124 -8.43 18.47 0.28
CA THR A 124 -9.80 17.93 0.28
C THR A 124 -9.92 16.50 -0.25
N CYS A 125 -8.86 15.99 -0.89
CA CYS A 125 -8.74 14.71 -1.57
C CYS A 125 -9.77 14.50 -2.68
N SER A 126 -9.35 13.90 -3.79
CA SER A 126 -10.25 13.50 -4.88
C SER A 126 -11.17 12.33 -4.46
N GLY A 127 -10.67 11.43 -3.62
CA GLY A 127 -11.36 10.23 -3.14
C GLY A 127 -12.10 10.40 -1.80
N PRO A 128 -12.47 9.28 -1.16
CA PRO A 128 -13.11 9.32 0.17
C PRO A 128 -12.22 9.97 1.22
N PHE A 129 -12.76 11.02 1.83
CA PHE A 129 -12.09 11.90 2.79
C PHE A 129 -12.63 11.65 4.20
N VAL A 130 -11.73 11.65 5.17
CA VAL A 130 -12.05 11.73 6.61
C VAL A 130 -11.11 12.76 7.22
N GLY A 131 -11.64 13.78 7.89
CA GLY A 131 -10.77 14.79 8.49
C GLY A 131 -11.40 15.59 9.62
N GLU A 132 -10.54 16.32 10.31
CA GLU A 132 -10.86 17.21 11.42
C GLU A 132 -10.12 18.54 11.23
N ALA A 133 -10.77 19.63 11.60
CA ALA A 133 -10.15 20.95 11.71
C ALA A 133 -9.86 21.24 13.18
N CYS A 134 -8.59 21.50 13.49
CA CYS A 134 -8.13 21.99 14.78
C CYS A 134 -7.97 23.51 14.71
N PHE A 135 -8.80 24.23 15.46
CA PHE A 135 -8.71 25.68 15.59
C PHE A 135 -7.54 26.10 16.49
N HIS A 136 -7.23 27.41 16.48
CA HIS A 136 -6.14 27.99 17.25
C HIS A 136 -6.23 27.69 18.76
N ASN A 137 -7.44 27.61 19.32
CA ASN A 137 -7.68 27.29 20.74
C ASN A 137 -7.72 25.77 21.04
N HIS A 138 -7.40 24.93 20.05
CA HIS A 138 -7.45 23.47 20.12
C HIS A 138 -8.85 22.85 20.24
N GLU A 139 -9.91 23.58 19.87
CA GLU A 139 -11.17 22.94 19.54
C GLU A 139 -11.03 22.19 18.21
N GLU A 140 -11.44 20.92 18.22
CA GLU A 140 -11.42 20.01 17.06
C GLU A 140 -12.86 19.75 16.62
N VAL A 141 -13.12 19.92 15.33
CA VAL A 141 -14.43 19.63 14.73
C VAL A 141 -14.26 18.74 13.49
N PRO A 142 -15.18 17.78 13.26
CA PRO A 142 -15.18 17.02 12.03
C PRO A 142 -15.45 17.94 10.84
N VAL A 143 -14.77 17.66 9.73
CA VAL A 143 -14.97 18.39 8.47
C VAL A 143 -15.19 17.43 7.34
N TRP A 144 -15.90 17.87 6.31
CA TRP A 144 -16.09 17.11 5.09
C TRP A 144 -16.07 18.02 3.86
N PRO A 145 -15.65 17.52 2.69
CA PRO A 145 -15.60 18.38 1.51
C PRO A 145 -16.98 18.57 0.93
N VAL A 146 -17.29 19.82 0.60
CA VAL A 146 -18.54 20.24 -0.08
C VAL A 146 -18.30 20.64 -1.52
N TYR A 147 -17.05 20.93 -1.88
CA TYR A 147 -16.65 21.19 -3.26
C TYR A 147 -15.17 20.90 -3.45
N ARG A 148 -14.83 20.39 -4.64
CA ARG A 148 -13.46 20.15 -5.09
C ARG A 148 -13.43 20.54 -6.54
N ASP A 149 -12.52 21.44 -6.91
CA ASP A 149 -12.47 21.80 -8.31
C ASP A 149 -11.94 20.62 -9.14
N PRO A 150 -12.53 20.33 -10.32
CA PRO A 150 -12.04 19.21 -11.11
C PRO A 150 -10.64 19.40 -11.71
N ILE A 151 -10.20 20.65 -11.89
CA ILE A 151 -8.94 21.01 -12.58
C ILE A 151 -7.97 21.79 -11.71
N HIS A 152 -8.47 22.64 -10.82
CA HIS A 152 -7.64 23.58 -10.07
C HIS A 152 -7.43 23.19 -8.60
N ASP A 153 -6.27 23.53 -8.04
CA ASP A 153 -5.88 23.04 -6.72
C ASP A 153 -6.54 23.80 -5.56
N PHE A 154 -7.87 23.89 -5.56
CA PHE A 154 -8.68 24.40 -4.46
C PHE A 154 -9.91 23.54 -4.19
N GLY A 155 -10.35 23.56 -2.94
CA GLY A 155 -11.57 22.92 -2.49
C GLY A 155 -12.13 23.58 -1.23
N PHE A 156 -13.38 23.25 -0.92
CA PHE A 156 -14.06 23.74 0.27
C PHE A 156 -14.45 22.58 1.18
N LEU A 157 -14.13 22.74 2.46
CA LEU A 157 -14.61 21.88 3.54
C LEU A 157 -15.74 22.60 4.29
N ARG A 158 -16.68 21.83 4.83
CA ARG A 158 -17.72 22.33 5.74
C ARG A 158 -17.51 21.71 7.12
N PHE A 159 -17.79 22.49 8.15
CA PHE A 159 -17.86 22.08 9.55
C PHE A 159 -19.12 22.64 10.19
N ASN A 160 -19.53 22.11 11.34
CA ASN A 160 -20.67 22.65 12.08
C ASN A 160 -20.21 23.80 13.01
N PRO A 161 -20.60 25.07 12.76
CA PRO A 161 -20.21 26.20 13.60
C PRO A 161 -20.64 26.06 15.06
N ALA A 162 -21.76 25.38 15.33
CA ALA A 162 -22.30 25.19 16.68
C ALA A 162 -21.45 24.25 17.56
N GLU A 163 -20.52 23.49 16.97
CA GLU A 163 -19.60 22.63 17.72
C GLU A 163 -18.42 23.41 18.32
N ILE A 164 -18.19 24.64 17.86
CA ILE A 164 -17.19 25.56 18.40
C ILE A 164 -17.81 26.35 19.55
N ARG A 165 -17.31 26.13 20.78
CA ARG A 165 -17.95 26.59 22.03
C ARG A 165 -17.18 27.70 22.72
N TYR A 166 -15.86 27.73 22.57
CA TYR A 166 -14.97 28.56 23.37
C TYR A 166 -14.28 29.67 22.57
N MET A 167 -14.69 29.88 21.32
CA MET A 167 -14.21 31.00 20.50
C MET A 167 -15.30 31.56 19.60
N ALA A 168 -15.20 32.86 19.30
CA ALA A 168 -15.98 33.48 18.25
C ALA A 168 -15.36 33.14 16.90
N LEU A 169 -16.16 32.60 15.99
CA LEU A 169 -15.75 32.33 14.62
C LEU A 169 -15.62 33.63 13.83
N THR A 170 -14.58 33.68 13.01
CA THR A 170 -14.29 34.81 12.11
C THR A 170 -13.94 34.25 10.75
N ALA A 171 -14.31 34.96 9.68
CA ALA A 171 -13.93 34.63 8.32
C ALA A 171 -12.84 35.57 7.80
N ILE A 172 -11.96 35.06 6.93
CA ILE A 172 -10.99 35.87 6.19
C ILE A 172 -11.63 36.31 4.87
N PRO A 173 -11.72 37.63 4.61
CA PRO A 173 -12.23 38.13 3.33
C PRO A 173 -11.32 37.73 2.17
N LEU A 174 -11.92 37.35 1.03
CA LEU A 174 -11.19 37.08 -0.21
C LEU A 174 -11.13 38.36 -1.05
N ALA A 175 -9.93 38.75 -1.50
CA ALA A 175 -9.68 39.97 -2.27
C ALA A 175 -8.71 39.74 -3.44
N PRO A 176 -9.04 38.88 -4.43
CA PRO A 176 -8.15 38.58 -5.56
C PRO A 176 -7.67 39.83 -6.32
N ALA A 177 -8.53 40.85 -6.45
CA ALA A 177 -8.22 42.10 -7.16
C ALA A 177 -7.08 42.94 -6.53
N LEU A 178 -6.68 42.66 -5.28
CA LEU A 178 -5.56 43.35 -4.64
C LEU A 178 -4.19 42.76 -5.01
N ALA A 179 -4.15 41.57 -5.60
CA ALA A 179 -2.90 40.90 -5.98
C ALA A 179 -2.15 41.71 -7.04
N LYS A 180 -0.94 42.16 -6.70
CA LYS A 180 -0.05 42.92 -7.59
C LYS A 180 1.41 42.65 -7.30
N VAL A 181 2.26 42.76 -8.32
CA VAL A 181 3.71 42.68 -8.13
C VAL A 181 4.18 43.75 -7.13
N GLY A 182 5.00 43.35 -6.17
CA GLY A 182 5.51 44.18 -5.09
C GLY A 182 4.63 44.26 -3.84
N LEU A 183 3.44 43.63 -3.82
CA LEU A 183 2.60 43.57 -2.62
C LEU A 183 3.31 42.81 -1.49
N ASP A 184 3.44 43.43 -0.31
CA ASP A 184 3.93 42.78 0.92
C ASP A 184 2.85 41.83 1.46
N ILE A 185 3.23 40.59 1.73
CA ILE A 185 2.31 39.52 2.11
C ILE A 185 2.80 38.75 3.33
N ARG A 186 1.86 38.14 4.06
CA ARG A 186 2.16 37.14 5.09
C ARG A 186 1.40 35.85 4.79
N VAL A 187 2.11 34.74 4.81
CA VAL A 187 1.53 33.39 4.79
C VAL A 187 1.45 32.93 6.23
N VAL A 188 0.28 32.47 6.66
CA VAL A 188 0.05 32.04 8.04
C VAL A 188 -0.56 30.65 8.04
N GLY A 189 0.11 29.67 8.61
CA GLY A 189 -0.38 28.29 8.59
C GLY A 189 0.43 27.32 9.44
N ASN A 190 0.16 26.04 9.25
CA ASN A 190 0.91 24.93 9.84
C ASN A 190 2.14 24.66 8.96
N ASP A 191 3.37 24.83 9.46
CA ASP A 191 4.58 24.55 8.66
C ASP A 191 5.30 23.35 9.29
N ALA A 192 5.49 22.28 8.53
CA ALA A 192 6.05 21.00 8.99
C ALA A 192 5.36 20.36 10.22
N GLY A 193 4.05 20.64 10.44
CA GLY A 193 3.32 20.16 11.62
C GLY A 193 3.59 20.97 12.90
N GLU A 194 4.41 22.03 12.81
CA GLU A 194 4.54 23.03 13.86
C GLU A 194 3.35 23.99 13.78
N LYS A 195 2.51 23.98 14.83
CA LYS A 195 1.34 24.87 14.89
C LYS A 195 1.80 26.33 14.81
N LEU A 196 1.33 27.05 13.77
CA LEU A 196 1.50 28.49 13.53
C LEU A 196 2.91 28.97 13.15
N SER A 197 3.22 28.86 11.85
CA SER A 197 4.30 29.56 11.17
C SER A 197 3.77 30.80 10.44
N ILE A 198 4.59 31.85 10.44
CA ILE A 198 4.31 33.11 9.73
C ILE A 198 5.48 33.39 8.79
N LEU A 199 5.24 33.28 7.50
CA LEU A 199 6.25 33.54 6.47
C LEU A 199 5.98 34.90 5.83
N ALA A 200 7.03 35.73 5.75
CA ALA A 200 6.99 37.00 5.03
C ALA A 200 7.47 36.82 3.60
N GLY A 201 6.91 37.61 2.69
CA GLY A 201 7.33 37.65 1.29
C GLY A 201 6.70 38.83 0.55
N SER A 202 7.05 38.95 -0.73
CA SER A 202 6.38 39.87 -1.65
C SER A 202 6.08 39.17 -2.98
N ILE A 203 4.94 39.52 -3.59
CA ILE A 203 4.56 38.97 -4.89
C ILE A 203 5.55 39.46 -5.95
N SER A 204 6.21 38.53 -6.62
CA SER A 204 7.20 38.79 -7.66
C SER A 204 6.63 38.66 -9.09
N ARG A 205 5.59 37.84 -9.27
CA ARG A 205 4.94 37.57 -10.56
C ARG A 205 3.49 37.14 -10.39
N LEU A 206 2.65 37.41 -11.39
CA LEU A 206 1.21 37.06 -11.40
C LEU A 206 0.79 36.12 -12.55
N ASP A 207 1.56 36.11 -13.64
CA ASP A 207 1.21 35.53 -14.95
C ASP A 207 2.04 34.28 -15.26
N ARG A 208 2.33 33.46 -14.23
CA ARG A 208 3.10 32.23 -14.42
C ARG A 208 2.16 31.11 -14.89
N ASN A 209 2.53 30.36 -15.92
CA ASN A 209 1.80 29.12 -16.26
C ASN A 209 1.81 28.12 -15.08
N ALA A 210 0.76 27.31 -14.98
CA ALA A 210 0.63 26.30 -13.94
C ALA A 210 1.85 25.35 -13.85
N PRO A 211 2.26 24.94 -12.63
CA PRO A 211 3.34 23.97 -12.44
C PRO A 211 2.96 22.57 -12.92
N VAL A 212 3.96 21.80 -13.36
CA VAL A 212 3.82 20.38 -13.73
C VAL A 212 4.42 19.52 -12.62
N TYR A 213 3.58 18.72 -11.97
CA TYR A 213 3.94 17.85 -10.85
C TYR A 213 4.34 16.42 -11.29
N GLY A 214 4.17 16.09 -12.56
CA GLY A 214 4.67 14.86 -13.16
C GLY A 214 3.59 14.00 -13.82
N GLU A 215 4.03 12.83 -14.29
CA GLU A 215 3.20 11.80 -14.91
C GLU A 215 2.32 11.08 -13.88
N LEU A 216 1.13 10.63 -14.29
CA LEU A 216 0.15 9.91 -13.45
C LEU A 216 -0.26 10.63 -12.16
N THR A 217 0.04 11.91 -12.03
CA THR A 217 -0.34 12.75 -10.89
C THR A 217 -1.28 13.85 -11.31
N TYR A 218 -1.90 14.47 -10.31
CA TYR A 218 -2.67 15.69 -10.50
C TYR A 218 -1.79 16.86 -10.97
N ASN A 219 -2.31 17.69 -11.87
CA ASN A 219 -1.65 18.83 -12.49
C ASN A 219 -2.67 19.93 -12.82
N ASP A 220 -2.48 21.14 -12.29
CA ASP A 220 -3.26 22.31 -12.71
C ASP A 220 -2.98 22.67 -14.17
N PHE A 221 -3.97 23.24 -14.85
CA PHE A 221 -3.83 23.78 -16.20
C PHE A 221 -4.92 24.82 -16.45
N ASN A 222 -4.78 25.62 -17.51
CA ASN A 222 -5.69 26.72 -17.84
C ASN A 222 -5.82 27.80 -16.76
N THR A 223 -4.81 27.97 -15.91
CA THR A 223 -4.77 29.01 -14.89
C THR A 223 -3.37 29.61 -14.78
N PHE A 224 -3.31 30.82 -14.23
CA PHE A 224 -2.05 31.42 -13.81
C PHE A 224 -1.75 31.05 -12.36
N TYR A 225 -0.46 31.00 -12.02
CA TYR A 225 0.04 30.98 -10.66
C TYR A 225 0.77 32.28 -10.35
N MET A 226 0.67 32.70 -9.11
CA MET A 226 1.48 33.80 -8.57
C MET A 226 2.75 33.22 -7.96
N GLN A 227 3.82 34.02 -7.99
CA GLN A 227 5.12 33.64 -7.45
C GLN A 227 5.59 34.66 -6.42
N ALA A 228 6.11 34.20 -5.30
CA ALA A 228 6.77 35.06 -4.31
C ALA A 228 8.10 34.49 -3.83
N ALA A 229 9.00 35.37 -3.40
CA ALA A 229 10.22 34.99 -2.69
C ALA A 229 9.87 34.69 -1.23
N SER A 230 9.61 33.42 -0.93
CA SER A 230 9.41 32.91 0.42
C SER A 230 9.88 31.44 0.48
N SER A 231 9.95 30.88 1.68
CA SER A 231 10.55 29.56 1.96
C SER A 231 9.57 28.66 2.69
N ALA A 232 8.39 28.45 2.10
CA ALA A 232 7.42 27.57 2.71
C ALA A 232 7.78 26.08 2.56
N SER A 233 7.43 25.29 3.57
CA SER A 233 7.64 23.85 3.57
C SER A 233 6.32 23.06 3.57
N GLY A 234 6.43 21.73 3.62
CA GLY A 234 5.27 20.83 3.64
C GLY A 234 4.37 21.10 4.86
N GLY A 235 3.05 21.12 4.65
CA GLY A 235 2.03 21.45 5.66
C GLY A 235 1.42 22.85 5.50
N SER A 236 2.14 23.78 4.85
CA SER A 236 1.68 25.15 4.60
C SER A 236 0.65 25.25 3.47
N SER A 237 0.47 24.19 2.68
CA SER A 237 -0.57 24.08 1.65
C SER A 237 -1.94 24.36 2.25
N GLY A 238 -2.69 25.25 1.59
CA GLY A 238 -4.01 25.70 1.99
C GLY A 238 -4.00 26.95 2.89
N SER A 239 -2.83 27.48 3.23
CA SER A 239 -2.71 28.72 4.00
C SER A 239 -3.19 29.94 3.21
N PRO A 240 -3.82 30.93 3.88
CA PRO A 240 -4.12 32.21 3.25
C PRO A 240 -2.83 33.00 3.01
N VAL A 241 -2.73 33.62 1.84
CA VAL A 241 -1.74 34.66 1.55
C VAL A 241 -2.38 36.01 1.85
N LEU A 242 -2.01 36.61 2.98
CA LEU A 242 -2.67 37.80 3.53
C LEU A 242 -1.98 39.09 3.08
N GLU A 243 -2.77 40.12 2.79
CA GLU A 243 -2.31 41.51 2.76
C GLU A 243 -2.41 42.18 4.14
N ILE A 244 -1.85 43.39 4.29
CA ILE A 244 -1.64 44.06 5.58
C ILE A 244 -2.92 44.29 6.41
N ASN A 245 -4.10 44.35 5.78
CA ASN A 245 -5.41 44.48 6.42
C ASN A 245 -6.10 43.15 6.71
N GLY A 246 -5.48 42.02 6.33
CA GLY A 246 -5.95 40.67 6.69
C GLY A 246 -6.87 40.01 5.66
N SER A 247 -6.99 40.55 4.45
CA SER A 247 -7.69 39.90 3.34
C SER A 247 -6.76 38.89 2.65
N ALA A 248 -7.29 37.74 2.23
CA ALA A 248 -6.55 36.79 1.41
C ALA A 248 -6.53 37.25 -0.05
N VAL A 249 -5.33 37.31 -0.65
CA VAL A 249 -5.15 37.67 -2.06
C VAL A 249 -4.79 36.47 -2.94
N ALA A 250 -4.31 35.39 -2.33
CA ALA A 250 -3.98 34.11 -2.97
C ALA A 250 -4.10 32.95 -1.97
N LEU A 251 -4.11 31.73 -2.48
CA LEU A 251 -4.06 30.48 -1.70
C LEU A 251 -2.68 29.85 -1.85
N GLN A 252 -2.03 29.49 -0.74
CA GLN A 252 -0.76 28.78 -0.80
C GLN A 252 -0.95 27.37 -1.37
N ALA A 253 -0.27 27.04 -2.47
CA ALA A 253 -0.38 25.71 -3.10
C ALA A 253 0.89 24.84 -2.93
N GLY A 254 2.07 25.47 -2.84
CA GLY A 254 3.33 24.76 -2.58
C GLY A 254 4.57 25.62 -2.82
N GLY A 255 5.75 25.03 -2.62
CA GLY A 255 7.05 25.69 -2.80
C GLY A 255 8.02 24.88 -3.67
N SER A 256 9.03 25.54 -4.22
CA SER A 256 10.10 24.88 -4.96
C SER A 256 11.10 24.21 -4.03
N ASN A 257 11.33 22.91 -4.18
CA ASN A 257 12.37 22.18 -3.42
C ASN A 257 13.82 22.60 -3.79
N ARG A 258 14.00 23.41 -4.83
CA ARG A 258 15.32 23.80 -5.38
C ARG A 258 15.61 25.29 -5.30
N ALA A 259 14.62 26.13 -4.99
CA ALA A 259 14.76 27.58 -4.91
C ALA A 259 13.83 28.15 -3.82
N ALA A 260 14.20 29.27 -3.20
CA ALA A 260 13.34 29.99 -2.26
C ALA A 260 12.21 30.71 -3.03
N THR A 261 11.24 29.94 -3.50
CA THR A 261 10.15 30.41 -4.34
C THR A 261 8.90 29.62 -4.03
N ASP A 262 7.85 30.33 -3.66
CA ASP A 262 6.53 29.76 -3.39
C ASP A 262 5.56 30.07 -4.52
N PHE A 263 4.63 29.13 -4.74
CA PHE A 263 3.58 29.18 -5.74
C PHE A 263 2.23 29.38 -5.06
N PHE A 264 1.52 30.43 -5.46
CA PHE A 264 0.19 30.72 -4.94
C PHE A 264 -0.86 30.65 -6.03
N PHE A 265 -1.98 30.03 -5.70
CA PHE A 265 -3.13 29.88 -6.55
C PHE A 265 -4.03 31.14 -6.47
N PRO A 266 -4.44 31.74 -7.59
CA PRO A 266 -5.34 32.90 -7.63
C PRO A 266 -6.74 32.61 -7.09
N LEU A 267 -7.39 33.61 -6.51
CA LEU A 267 -8.69 33.43 -5.86
C LEU A 267 -9.91 33.75 -6.76
N ASP A 268 -9.72 34.18 -8.01
CA ASP A 268 -10.82 34.59 -8.90
C ASP A 268 -11.86 33.48 -9.11
N ARG A 269 -11.41 32.23 -9.25
CA ARG A 269 -12.32 31.08 -9.35
C ARG A 269 -12.88 30.64 -8.01
N VAL A 270 -12.09 30.81 -6.96
CA VAL A 270 -12.48 30.49 -5.59
C VAL A 270 -13.67 31.35 -5.17
N THR A 271 -13.65 32.66 -5.46
CA THR A 271 -14.75 33.57 -5.12
C THR A 271 -16.04 33.23 -5.85
N ARG A 272 -15.95 32.86 -7.13
CA ARG A 272 -17.12 32.39 -7.92
C ARG A 272 -17.72 31.11 -7.34
N ALA A 273 -16.88 30.12 -7.03
CA ALA A 273 -17.34 28.87 -6.43
C ALA A 273 -17.90 29.08 -5.01
N LEU A 274 -17.27 29.92 -4.20
CA LEU A 274 -17.77 30.28 -2.86
C LEU A 274 -19.16 30.93 -2.94
N ALA A 275 -19.37 31.87 -3.86
CA ALA A 275 -20.67 32.52 -4.04
C ALA A 275 -21.78 31.51 -4.37
N ALA A 276 -21.52 30.58 -5.31
CA ALA A 276 -22.48 29.51 -5.62
C ALA A 276 -22.78 28.62 -4.40
N LEU A 277 -21.76 28.26 -3.61
CA LEU A 277 -21.95 27.49 -2.37
C LEU A 277 -22.72 28.26 -1.29
N GLN A 278 -22.55 29.58 -1.21
CA GLN A 278 -23.30 30.45 -0.32
C GLN A 278 -24.76 30.63 -0.75
N GLU A 279 -25.05 30.40 -2.03
CA GLU A 279 -26.41 30.39 -2.59
C GLU A 279 -27.03 28.98 -2.62
N ASP A 280 -26.31 27.97 -2.11
CA ASP A 280 -26.67 26.54 -2.20
C ASP A 280 -26.95 26.09 -3.66
N ALA A 281 -26.27 26.71 -4.61
CA ALA A 281 -26.34 26.44 -6.04
C ALA A 281 -25.18 25.52 -6.50
N PRO A 282 -25.38 24.67 -7.52
CA PRO A 282 -24.28 23.94 -8.15
C PRO A 282 -23.22 24.90 -8.71
N VAL A 283 -21.94 24.57 -8.53
CA VAL A 283 -20.84 25.37 -9.09
C VAL A 283 -20.69 25.03 -10.59
N PRO A 284 -21.02 25.94 -11.52
CA PRO A 284 -20.88 25.68 -12.94
C PRO A 284 -19.41 25.56 -13.32
N ARG A 285 -19.03 24.48 -14.02
CA ARG A 285 -17.69 24.29 -14.56
C ARG A 285 -17.73 23.73 -15.96
N GLY A 286 -17.32 24.54 -16.93
CA GLY A 286 -17.33 24.17 -18.34
C GLY A 286 -15.97 23.68 -18.83
N THR A 287 -16.01 22.94 -19.93
CA THR A 287 -14.80 22.55 -20.66
C THR A 287 -15.10 22.28 -22.13
N ILE A 288 -14.15 22.62 -22.99
CA ILE A 288 -14.10 22.16 -24.40
C ILE A 288 -13.07 21.03 -24.60
N GLN A 289 -12.54 20.50 -23.49
CA GLN A 289 -11.47 19.50 -23.41
C GLN A 289 -10.16 19.94 -24.10
N THR A 290 -9.79 21.21 -23.89
CA THR A 290 -8.57 21.82 -24.44
C THR A 290 -7.72 22.41 -23.32
N GLN A 291 -6.42 22.13 -23.35
CA GLN A 291 -5.43 22.84 -22.55
C GLN A 291 -4.88 24.00 -23.37
N PHE A 292 -4.94 25.19 -22.79
CA PHE A 292 -4.30 26.40 -23.27
C PHE A 292 -3.03 26.70 -22.46
N MET A 293 -2.08 27.36 -23.11
CA MET A 293 -0.86 27.88 -22.51
C MET A 293 -0.70 29.34 -22.89
N TYR A 294 -0.35 30.18 -21.92
CA TYR A 294 -0.03 31.57 -22.19
C TYR A 294 1.41 31.68 -22.72
N ARG A 295 1.57 32.36 -23.85
CA ARG A 295 2.86 32.57 -24.52
C ARG A 295 3.06 34.04 -24.89
N PRO A 296 4.28 34.58 -24.72
CA PRO A 296 4.57 35.97 -25.03
C PRO A 296 4.51 36.26 -26.53
N PHE A 297 4.35 37.54 -26.91
CA PHE A 297 4.17 37.97 -28.30
C PHE A 297 5.28 37.51 -29.27
N ASP A 298 6.53 37.41 -28.81
CA ASP A 298 7.62 36.91 -29.65
C ASP A 298 7.52 35.42 -29.97
N GLU A 299 6.86 34.62 -29.13
CA GLU A 299 6.55 33.22 -29.40
C GLU A 299 5.31 33.06 -30.27
N VAL A 300 4.20 33.74 -29.94
CA VAL A 300 2.95 33.61 -30.72
C VAL A 300 3.09 34.15 -32.15
N ARG A 301 3.96 35.14 -32.40
CA ARG A 301 4.32 35.53 -33.77
C ARG A 301 4.94 34.39 -34.57
N ARG A 302 5.73 33.52 -33.94
CA ARG A 302 6.32 32.34 -34.60
C ARG A 302 5.31 31.23 -34.86
N LEU A 303 4.19 31.24 -34.13
CA LEU A 303 3.04 30.34 -34.35
C LEU A 303 2.07 30.90 -35.41
N GLY A 304 2.26 32.15 -35.84
CA GLY A 304 1.48 32.76 -36.91
C GLY A 304 0.51 33.85 -36.47
N LEU A 305 0.67 34.46 -35.28
CA LEU A 305 -0.09 35.66 -34.92
C LEU A 305 0.20 36.80 -35.93
N GLN A 306 -0.82 37.36 -36.55
CA GLN A 306 -0.71 38.46 -37.49
C GLN A 306 -0.32 39.77 -36.80
N ASP A 307 0.52 40.59 -37.45
CA ASP A 307 0.93 41.90 -36.95
C ASP A 307 -0.28 42.82 -36.68
N ALA A 308 -1.33 42.73 -37.51
CA ALA A 308 -2.57 43.50 -37.33
C ALA A 308 -3.31 43.11 -36.05
N THR A 309 -3.32 41.82 -35.72
CA THR A 309 -3.96 41.29 -34.52
C THR A 309 -3.16 41.65 -33.27
N GLU A 310 -1.83 41.53 -33.29
CA GLU A 310 -0.98 42.03 -32.19
C GLU A 310 -1.18 43.54 -31.96
N ALA A 311 -1.21 44.34 -33.04
CA ALA A 311 -1.45 45.78 -32.95
C ALA A 311 -2.83 46.09 -32.35
N MET A 312 -3.87 45.35 -32.73
CA MET A 312 -5.21 45.47 -32.16
C MET A 312 -5.22 45.14 -30.66
N VAL A 313 -4.57 44.04 -30.25
CA VAL A 313 -4.49 43.63 -28.85
C VAL A 313 -3.76 44.67 -28.02
N ARG A 314 -2.59 45.13 -28.46
CA ARG A 314 -1.81 46.16 -27.75
C ARG A 314 -2.53 47.50 -27.65
N ALA A 315 -3.34 47.85 -28.65
CA ALA A 315 -4.17 49.05 -28.62
C ALA A 315 -5.32 48.92 -27.61
N ALA A 316 -5.94 47.74 -27.52
CA ALA A 316 -7.05 47.48 -26.60
C ALA A 316 -6.58 47.24 -25.15
N GLN A 317 -5.41 46.61 -24.98
CA GLN A 317 -4.85 46.16 -23.70
C GLN A 317 -3.33 46.43 -23.68
N PRO A 318 -2.89 47.66 -23.32
CA PRO A 318 -1.49 48.08 -23.43
C PRO A 318 -0.50 47.30 -22.54
N ASP A 319 -0.98 46.76 -21.42
CA ASP A 319 -0.18 45.97 -20.47
C ASP A 319 -0.05 44.50 -20.87
N GLU A 320 -0.75 44.08 -21.93
CA GLU A 320 -0.68 42.71 -22.41
C GLU A 320 0.65 42.44 -23.12
N ILE A 321 1.22 41.26 -22.87
CA ILE A 321 2.53 40.87 -23.42
C ILE A 321 2.51 39.52 -24.14
N GLY A 322 1.34 38.91 -24.30
CA GLY A 322 1.17 37.60 -24.91
C GLY A 322 -0.28 37.24 -25.20
N MET A 323 -0.48 36.00 -25.64
CA MET A 323 -1.78 35.43 -25.98
C MET A 323 -1.91 34.01 -25.42
N LEU A 324 -3.14 33.49 -25.36
CA LEU A 324 -3.39 32.08 -25.11
C LEU A 324 -3.21 31.27 -26.39
N THR A 325 -2.55 30.13 -26.28
CA THR A 325 -2.30 29.18 -27.37
C THR A 325 -2.80 27.80 -26.99
N VAL A 326 -3.33 27.05 -27.95
CA VAL A 326 -3.72 25.65 -27.73
C VAL A 326 -2.45 24.81 -27.54
N GLU A 327 -2.33 24.16 -26.39
CA GLU A 327 -1.22 23.26 -26.07
C GLU A 327 -1.60 21.79 -26.31
N THR A 328 -2.82 21.41 -25.94
CA THR A 328 -3.32 20.04 -26.08
C THR A 328 -4.80 20.05 -26.40
N VAL A 329 -5.22 19.27 -27.39
CA VAL A 329 -6.62 18.98 -27.66
C VAL A 329 -6.90 17.51 -27.37
N VAL A 330 -7.84 17.22 -26.46
CA VAL A 330 -8.15 15.83 -26.10
C VAL A 330 -8.86 15.12 -27.25
N PRO A 331 -8.38 13.94 -27.69
CA PRO A 331 -9.01 13.16 -28.74
C PRO A 331 -10.46 12.80 -28.45
N GLU A 332 -11.29 12.80 -29.48
CA GLU A 332 -12.75 12.58 -29.39
C GLU A 332 -13.52 13.60 -28.52
N GLY A 333 -12.84 14.64 -28.02
CA GLY A 333 -13.44 15.75 -27.28
C GLY A 333 -14.14 16.78 -28.19
N PRO A 334 -14.91 17.72 -27.61
CA PRO A 334 -15.70 18.70 -28.38
C PRO A 334 -14.89 19.59 -29.34
N ALA A 335 -13.62 19.82 -29.03
CA ALA A 335 -12.70 20.62 -29.82
C ALA A 335 -11.79 19.80 -30.76
N HIS A 336 -11.84 18.47 -30.72
CA HIS A 336 -10.86 17.58 -31.39
C HIS A 336 -10.70 17.85 -32.89
N ASP A 337 -11.81 17.99 -33.61
CA ASP A 337 -11.80 18.23 -35.07
C ASP A 337 -11.84 19.73 -35.42
N LYS A 338 -11.62 20.62 -34.45
CA LYS A 338 -11.82 22.07 -34.59
C LYS A 338 -10.53 22.84 -34.28
N LEU A 339 -9.90 22.51 -33.16
CA LEU A 339 -8.66 23.14 -32.70
C LEU A 339 -7.47 22.21 -32.94
N GLU A 340 -6.30 22.80 -33.12
CA GLU A 340 -5.01 22.11 -33.27
C GLU A 340 -3.97 22.75 -32.34
N GLU A 341 -2.96 21.97 -31.94
CA GLU A 341 -1.85 22.48 -31.15
C GLU A 341 -1.12 23.62 -31.88
N GLY A 342 -0.93 24.74 -31.18
CA GLY A 342 -0.33 25.96 -31.72
C GLY A 342 -1.33 27.03 -32.16
N ASP A 343 -2.63 26.73 -32.23
CA ASP A 343 -3.66 27.73 -32.51
C ASP A 343 -3.61 28.90 -31.51
N VAL A 344 -3.58 30.13 -32.00
CA VAL A 344 -3.56 31.33 -31.15
C VAL A 344 -5.00 31.83 -30.96
N LEU A 345 -5.50 31.82 -29.72
CA LEU A 345 -6.82 32.33 -29.39
C LEU A 345 -6.84 33.86 -29.49
N VAL A 346 -7.78 34.42 -30.26
CA VAL A 346 -7.95 35.87 -30.42
C VAL A 346 -9.23 36.33 -29.72
N ARG A 347 -10.38 35.72 -30.05
CA ARG A 347 -11.67 36.07 -29.44
C ARG A 347 -12.45 34.84 -28.99
N ALA A 348 -13.25 35.05 -27.96
CA ALA A 348 -14.31 34.14 -27.53
C ALA A 348 -15.64 34.92 -27.50
N ASN A 349 -16.66 34.43 -28.22
CA ASN A 349 -17.96 35.10 -28.39
C ASN A 349 -17.84 36.60 -28.75
N GLY A 350 -16.92 36.93 -29.66
CA GLY A 350 -16.67 38.30 -30.12
C GLY A 350 -15.90 39.19 -29.13
N GLN A 351 -15.55 38.70 -27.94
CA GLN A 351 -14.74 39.43 -26.97
C GLN A 351 -13.26 39.05 -27.12
N LEU A 352 -12.36 40.03 -27.03
CA LEU A 352 -10.91 39.79 -27.03
C LEU A 352 -10.50 39.06 -25.75
N VAL A 353 -9.81 37.92 -25.88
CA VAL A 353 -9.41 37.07 -24.75
C VAL A 353 -7.94 36.71 -24.81
N THR A 354 -7.17 37.24 -23.85
CA THR A 354 -5.71 37.06 -23.75
C THR A 354 -5.28 36.33 -22.47
N LYS A 355 -6.20 36.17 -21.52
CA LYS A 355 -5.97 35.61 -20.17
C LYS A 355 -6.97 34.52 -19.84
N PHE A 356 -6.60 33.67 -18.89
CA PHE A 356 -7.43 32.55 -18.45
C PHE A 356 -8.75 32.99 -17.81
N VAL A 357 -8.72 33.89 -16.81
CA VAL A 357 -9.93 34.25 -16.04
C VAL A 357 -11.12 34.66 -16.92
N PRO A 358 -10.98 35.53 -17.95
CA PRO A 358 -12.10 35.83 -18.87
C PRO A 358 -12.56 34.63 -19.71
N LEU A 359 -11.63 33.84 -20.27
CA LEU A 359 -11.95 32.64 -21.05
C LEU A 359 -12.77 31.66 -20.22
N GLU A 360 -12.28 31.42 -19.02
CA GLU A 360 -12.79 30.48 -18.06
C GLU A 360 -14.19 30.84 -17.55
N ALA A 361 -14.42 32.13 -17.23
CA ALA A 361 -15.73 32.61 -16.88
C ALA A 361 -16.75 32.39 -18.02
N MET A 362 -16.37 32.69 -19.27
CA MET A 362 -17.24 32.45 -20.43
C MET A 362 -17.53 30.97 -20.63
N VAL A 363 -16.53 30.11 -20.51
CA VAL A 363 -16.70 28.65 -20.64
C VAL A 363 -17.63 28.13 -19.55
N ASP A 364 -17.48 28.57 -18.30
CA ASP A 364 -18.35 28.14 -17.20
C ASP A 364 -19.80 28.63 -17.36
N ASP A 365 -20.02 29.84 -17.90
CA ASP A 365 -21.37 30.40 -18.14
C ASP A 365 -22.11 29.70 -19.30
N LEU A 366 -21.37 29.00 -20.16
CA LEU A 366 -21.90 28.36 -21.38
C LEU A 366 -21.99 26.83 -21.27
N VAL A 367 -21.92 26.25 -20.07
CA VAL A 367 -22.12 24.79 -19.89
C VAL A 367 -23.41 24.33 -20.56
N GLY A 368 -23.32 23.32 -21.42
CA GLY A 368 -24.44 22.80 -22.22
C GLY A 368 -24.82 23.66 -23.44
N GLN A 369 -24.10 24.74 -23.70
CA GLN A 369 -24.30 25.64 -24.84
C GLN A 369 -23.08 25.60 -25.79
N THR A 370 -23.03 26.53 -26.75
CA THR A 370 -21.96 26.63 -27.74
C THR A 370 -21.11 27.88 -27.50
N LEU A 371 -19.80 27.73 -27.59
CA LEU A 371 -18.79 28.78 -27.54
C LEU A 371 -18.25 29.03 -28.94
N THR A 372 -18.26 30.28 -29.40
CA THR A 372 -17.61 30.67 -30.65
C THR A 372 -16.19 31.12 -30.36
N LEU A 373 -15.19 30.47 -30.95
CA LEU A 373 -13.78 30.87 -30.85
C LEU A 373 -13.29 31.42 -32.19
N GLU A 374 -12.68 32.60 -32.16
CA GLU A 374 -11.85 33.11 -33.26
C GLU A 374 -10.39 32.88 -32.91
N ILE A 375 -9.68 32.18 -33.79
CA ILE A 375 -8.28 31.84 -33.63
C ILE A 375 -7.46 32.31 -34.85
N GLU A 376 -6.14 32.26 -34.73
CA GLU A 376 -5.23 32.29 -35.86
C GLU A 376 -4.36 31.03 -35.88
N ARG A 377 -4.39 30.33 -37.02
CA ARG A 377 -3.60 29.12 -37.27
C ARG A 377 -2.59 29.40 -38.38
N GLY A 378 -1.31 29.48 -38.05
CA GLY A 378 -0.25 29.71 -39.05
C GLY A 378 -0.42 30.99 -39.86
N GLY A 379 -1.09 32.02 -39.31
CA GLY A 379 -1.38 33.28 -40.01
C GLY A 379 -2.78 33.35 -40.63
N GLU A 380 -3.58 32.29 -40.61
CA GLU A 380 -4.93 32.30 -41.16
C GLU A 380 -5.98 32.44 -40.04
N PRO A 381 -6.87 33.46 -40.10
CA PRO A 381 -7.95 33.60 -39.13
C PRO A 381 -9.02 32.54 -39.37
N MET A 382 -9.44 31.87 -38.30
CA MET A 382 -10.48 30.84 -38.35
C MET A 382 -11.51 31.07 -37.25
N THR A 383 -12.73 30.58 -37.48
CA THR A 383 -13.83 30.67 -36.49
C THR A 383 -14.48 29.31 -36.33
N PHE A 384 -14.61 28.86 -35.09
CA PHE A 384 -15.21 27.57 -34.75
C PHE A 384 -16.29 27.72 -33.70
N GLU A 385 -17.40 27.01 -33.90
CA GLU A 385 -18.43 26.81 -32.89
C GLU A 385 -18.16 25.50 -32.14
N ILE A 386 -17.95 25.56 -30.84
CA ILE A 386 -17.55 24.42 -30.00
C ILE A 386 -18.59 24.21 -28.90
N ALA A 387 -19.08 22.98 -28.75
CA ALA A 387 -19.98 22.64 -27.65
C ALA A 387 -19.21 22.63 -26.33
N VAL A 388 -19.75 23.28 -25.31
CA VAL A 388 -19.18 23.31 -23.97
C VAL A 388 -19.80 22.20 -23.13
N GLY A 389 -18.97 21.25 -22.72
CA GLY A 389 -19.36 20.17 -21.83
C GLY A 389 -19.33 20.57 -20.36
N ASP A 390 -20.04 19.80 -19.53
CA ASP A 390 -19.91 19.86 -18.08
C ASP A 390 -18.67 19.07 -17.64
N LEU A 391 -17.75 19.77 -16.99
CA LEU A 391 -16.50 19.21 -16.50
C LEU A 391 -16.75 18.17 -15.39
N HIS A 392 -17.77 18.37 -14.55
CA HIS A 392 -18.11 17.42 -13.48
C HIS A 392 -18.56 16.07 -14.03
N ALA A 393 -19.16 16.03 -15.23
CA ALA A 393 -19.63 14.82 -15.87
C ALA A 393 -18.50 13.91 -16.41
N ILE A 394 -17.32 14.47 -16.69
CA ILE A 394 -16.14 13.74 -17.17
C ILE A 394 -15.05 13.59 -16.09
N THR A 395 -15.34 14.05 -14.88
CA THR A 395 -14.51 13.82 -13.70
C THR A 395 -15.12 12.70 -12.88
N PRO A 396 -14.35 11.65 -12.55
CA PRO A 396 -14.88 10.54 -11.78
C PRO A 396 -15.45 10.99 -10.43
N ASP A 397 -16.60 10.44 -10.10
CA ASP A 397 -17.32 10.64 -8.83
C ASP A 397 -17.65 9.31 -8.13
N ARG A 398 -17.22 8.20 -8.74
CA ARG A 398 -17.52 6.84 -8.28
C ARG A 398 -16.41 5.86 -8.65
N TYR A 399 -16.25 4.83 -7.83
CA TYR A 399 -15.33 3.72 -8.10
C TYR A 399 -15.95 2.38 -7.70
N VAL A 400 -15.51 1.32 -8.36
CA VAL A 400 -15.83 -0.07 -8.00
C VAL A 400 -14.70 -0.65 -7.18
N GLU A 401 -15.04 -1.28 -6.07
CA GLU A 401 -14.15 -2.15 -5.31
C GLU A 401 -14.44 -3.61 -5.69
N MET A 402 -13.40 -4.33 -6.14
CA MET A 402 -13.49 -5.74 -6.47
C MET A 402 -12.13 -6.43 -6.43
N GLY A 403 -12.06 -7.61 -5.80
CA GLY A 403 -10.86 -8.44 -5.76
C GLY A 403 -9.64 -7.66 -5.26
N GLY A 404 -9.82 -6.79 -4.26
CA GLY A 404 -8.81 -5.89 -3.70
C GLY A 404 -8.61 -4.55 -4.42
N ALA A 405 -8.89 -4.49 -5.72
CA ALA A 405 -8.62 -3.32 -6.55
C ALA A 405 -9.70 -2.23 -6.46
N ARG A 406 -9.33 -1.01 -6.87
CA ARG A 406 -10.26 0.10 -7.09
C ARG A 406 -10.17 0.60 -8.52
N LEU A 407 -11.32 0.69 -9.18
CA LEU A 407 -11.44 1.08 -10.58
C LEU A 407 -12.43 2.22 -10.74
N ASN A 408 -12.10 3.23 -11.54
CA ASN A 408 -12.98 4.35 -11.89
C ASN A 408 -12.93 4.63 -13.39
N ASN A 409 -13.83 5.48 -13.89
CA ASN A 409 -13.71 5.97 -15.27
C ASN A 409 -12.40 6.75 -15.43
N LEU A 410 -11.77 6.68 -16.61
CA LEU A 410 -10.60 7.49 -16.90
C LEU A 410 -10.97 8.98 -16.81
N SER A 411 -10.25 9.74 -15.99
CA SER A 411 -10.52 11.15 -15.75
C SER A 411 -10.00 12.04 -16.87
N TYR A 412 -10.65 13.20 -17.05
CA TYR A 412 -10.13 14.26 -17.93
C TYR A 412 -8.72 14.70 -17.54
N GLN A 413 -8.39 14.66 -16.24
CA GLN A 413 -7.06 14.99 -15.73
C GLN A 413 -5.98 14.14 -16.41
N LEU A 414 -6.12 12.81 -16.35
CA LEU A 414 -5.19 11.88 -16.97
C LEU A 414 -5.32 11.87 -18.50
N ALA A 415 -6.55 11.89 -19.03
CA ALA A 415 -6.81 11.85 -20.46
C ALA A 415 -6.12 13.01 -21.21
N ARG A 416 -6.21 14.23 -20.66
CA ARG A 416 -5.51 15.41 -21.19
C ARG A 416 -4.00 15.26 -21.13
N PHE A 417 -3.45 14.73 -20.03
CA PHE A 417 -1.98 14.63 -19.89
C PHE A 417 -1.37 13.70 -20.95
N TYR A 418 -2.04 12.58 -21.23
CA TYR A 418 -1.57 11.57 -22.17
C TYR A 418 -2.12 11.74 -23.59
N ALA A 419 -2.91 12.79 -23.83
CA ALA A 419 -3.61 13.02 -25.10
C ALA A 419 -4.37 11.76 -25.58
N VAL A 420 -5.18 11.19 -24.70
CA VAL A 420 -6.05 10.04 -24.99
C VAL A 420 -7.52 10.43 -24.81
N PRO A 421 -8.48 9.74 -25.46
CA PRO A 421 -9.89 10.01 -25.22
C PRO A 421 -10.26 9.83 -23.75
N CYS A 422 -11.16 10.69 -23.24
CA CYS A 422 -11.66 10.64 -21.86
C CYS A 422 -12.68 9.50 -21.65
N LYS A 423 -12.26 8.25 -21.90
CA LYS A 423 -13.06 7.02 -21.81
C LYS A 423 -12.21 5.83 -21.34
N GLY A 424 -12.87 4.79 -20.85
CA GLY A 424 -12.24 3.56 -20.37
C GLY A 424 -12.24 3.44 -18.85
N VAL A 425 -11.90 2.25 -18.37
CA VAL A 425 -11.88 1.91 -16.95
C VAL A 425 -10.45 1.94 -16.43
N TYR A 426 -10.13 2.98 -15.67
CA TYR A 426 -8.83 3.18 -15.06
C TYR A 426 -8.70 2.39 -13.74
N VAL A 427 -7.59 1.68 -13.57
CA VAL A 427 -7.27 0.95 -12.33
C VAL A 427 -6.49 1.88 -11.39
N ALA A 428 -7.21 2.62 -10.55
CA ALA A 428 -6.61 3.54 -9.58
C ALA A 428 -5.82 2.84 -8.48
N GLU A 429 -6.31 1.68 -8.00
CA GLU A 429 -5.54 0.81 -7.09
C GLU A 429 -5.27 -0.56 -7.73
N PRO A 430 -4.09 -0.77 -8.33
CA PRO A 430 -3.71 -2.05 -8.91
C PRO A 430 -3.28 -3.03 -7.80
N SER A 431 -4.27 -3.70 -7.22
CA SER A 431 -4.09 -4.67 -6.15
C SER A 431 -4.97 -5.91 -6.35
N GLY A 432 -4.80 -6.92 -5.49
CA GLY A 432 -5.50 -8.19 -5.56
C GLY A 432 -5.56 -8.77 -6.98
N MET A 433 -6.73 -9.05 -7.57
CA MET A 433 -6.86 -9.67 -8.90
C MET A 433 -6.43 -8.78 -10.07
N PHE A 434 -6.55 -7.45 -9.96
CA PHE A 434 -6.15 -6.48 -10.99
C PHE A 434 -4.75 -5.90 -10.78
N ARG A 435 -3.89 -6.60 -10.03
CA ARG A 435 -2.44 -6.40 -10.10
C ARG A 435 -1.91 -7.03 -11.39
N LEU A 436 -2.04 -6.27 -12.48
CA LEU A 436 -1.67 -6.67 -13.85
C LEU A 436 -0.14 -6.62 -14.04
N GLU A 437 0.36 -7.31 -15.06
CA GLU A 437 1.80 -7.35 -15.36
C GLU A 437 2.28 -6.04 -16.01
N GLY A 438 3.49 -5.60 -15.67
CA GLY A 438 4.15 -4.41 -16.24
C GLY A 438 4.35 -3.29 -15.21
N ARG A 439 4.12 -2.03 -15.63
CA ARG A 439 4.21 -0.85 -14.74
C ARG A 439 3.28 -1.00 -13.54
N GLU A 440 3.65 -0.43 -12.39
CA GLU A 440 2.82 -0.57 -11.19
C GLU A 440 1.50 0.22 -11.29
N HIS A 441 1.41 1.25 -12.13
CA HIS A 441 0.23 2.13 -12.25
C HIS A 441 -0.05 2.52 -13.72
N GLY A 442 -1.19 3.15 -13.97
CA GLY A 442 -1.54 3.67 -15.30
C GLY A 442 -2.32 2.71 -16.19
N TRP A 443 -2.99 1.70 -15.63
CA TRP A 443 -3.70 0.69 -16.41
C TRP A 443 -5.11 1.11 -16.78
N VAL A 444 -5.47 0.90 -18.05
CA VAL A 444 -6.84 1.05 -18.54
C VAL A 444 -7.35 -0.28 -19.07
N VAL A 445 -8.45 -0.77 -18.50
CA VAL A 445 -9.10 -2.02 -18.90
C VAL A 445 -9.97 -1.76 -20.13
N SER A 446 -9.67 -2.48 -21.21
CA SER A 446 -10.39 -2.37 -22.49
C SER A 446 -11.48 -3.42 -22.65
N SER A 447 -11.24 -4.64 -22.15
CA SER A 447 -12.23 -5.72 -22.18
C SER A 447 -11.99 -6.73 -21.07
N VAL A 448 -13.09 -7.38 -20.68
CA VAL A 448 -13.11 -8.46 -19.70
C VAL A 448 -13.84 -9.65 -20.31
N ASP A 449 -13.19 -10.81 -20.32
CA ASP A 449 -13.70 -12.07 -20.88
C ASP A 449 -14.25 -11.90 -22.31
N GLY A 450 -13.52 -11.14 -23.13
CA GLY A 450 -13.87 -10.83 -24.52
C GLY A 450 -14.99 -9.78 -24.69
N LYS A 451 -15.56 -9.23 -23.61
CA LYS A 451 -16.58 -8.18 -23.65
C LYS A 451 -15.95 -6.80 -23.43
N PRO A 452 -16.16 -5.81 -24.32
CA PRO A 452 -15.64 -4.46 -24.15
C PRO A 452 -16.14 -3.76 -22.89
N THR A 453 -15.27 -2.97 -22.25
CA THR A 453 -15.58 -2.18 -21.05
C THR A 453 -15.21 -0.70 -21.28
N PRO A 454 -15.97 0.04 -22.11
CA PRO A 454 -15.69 1.44 -22.43
C PRO A 454 -15.86 2.39 -21.23
N ASP A 455 -16.57 1.96 -20.20
CA ASP A 455 -16.85 2.70 -18.98
C ASP A 455 -17.07 1.74 -17.79
N LEU A 456 -17.20 2.32 -16.60
CA LEU A 456 -17.37 1.61 -15.35
C LEU A 456 -18.70 0.83 -15.29
N ASP A 457 -19.77 1.29 -15.94
CA ASP A 457 -21.07 0.60 -15.94
C ASP A 457 -20.99 -0.70 -16.74
N ALA A 458 -20.41 -0.63 -17.95
CA ALA A 458 -20.17 -1.81 -18.77
C ALA A 458 -19.27 -2.82 -18.04
N PHE A 459 -18.23 -2.34 -17.34
CA PHE A 459 -17.39 -3.20 -16.50
C PHE A 459 -18.20 -3.90 -15.39
N ILE A 460 -19.04 -3.15 -14.66
CA ILE A 460 -19.89 -3.71 -13.60
C ILE A 460 -20.80 -4.80 -14.16
N ASP A 461 -21.46 -4.54 -15.29
CA ASP A 461 -22.42 -5.48 -15.86
C ASP A 461 -21.77 -6.74 -16.42
N VAL A 462 -20.55 -6.64 -16.94
CA VAL A 462 -19.73 -7.81 -17.30
C VAL A 462 -19.36 -8.61 -16.04
N MET A 463 -18.78 -7.96 -15.03
CA MET A 463 -18.30 -8.65 -13.81
C MET A 463 -19.43 -9.32 -13.01
N LYS A 464 -20.64 -8.76 -12.99
CA LYS A 464 -21.82 -9.38 -12.35
C LYS A 464 -22.12 -10.78 -12.87
N GLN A 465 -21.78 -11.08 -14.12
CA GLN A 465 -22.10 -12.35 -14.79
C GLN A 465 -21.02 -13.41 -14.58
N ILE A 466 -19.88 -13.06 -14.00
CA ILE A 466 -18.72 -13.95 -13.90
C ILE A 466 -18.72 -14.65 -12.53
N PRO A 467 -18.66 -16.00 -12.51
CA PRO A 467 -18.50 -16.78 -11.29
C PRO A 467 -17.25 -16.45 -10.49
N ASP A 468 -17.35 -16.58 -9.17
CA ASP A 468 -16.17 -16.55 -8.28
C ASP A 468 -15.19 -17.68 -8.65
N MET A 469 -13.89 -17.44 -8.42
CA MET A 469 -12.78 -18.32 -8.79
C MET A 469 -12.67 -18.65 -10.30
N ALA A 470 -13.45 -17.99 -11.18
CA ALA A 470 -13.29 -18.15 -12.62
C ALA A 470 -11.97 -17.53 -13.08
N ARG A 471 -11.29 -18.18 -14.04
CA ARG A 471 -10.12 -17.61 -14.71
C ARG A 471 -10.58 -16.92 -15.99
N ILE A 472 -10.35 -15.63 -16.11
CA ILE A 472 -10.82 -14.83 -17.24
C ILE A 472 -9.69 -14.03 -17.87
N ALA A 473 -9.80 -13.79 -19.17
CA ALA A 473 -8.88 -12.91 -19.90
C ALA A 473 -9.30 -11.44 -19.72
N VAL A 474 -8.35 -10.60 -19.33
CA VAL A 474 -8.52 -9.14 -19.23
C VAL A 474 -7.56 -8.49 -20.21
N THR A 475 -8.10 -7.72 -21.16
CA THR A 475 -7.29 -6.92 -22.09
C THR A 475 -7.15 -5.52 -21.54
N TYR A 476 -5.92 -5.02 -21.49
CA TYR A 476 -5.58 -3.72 -20.92
C TYR A 476 -4.42 -3.09 -21.67
N TYR A 477 -4.21 -1.79 -21.48
CA TYR A 477 -3.04 -1.08 -21.97
C TYR A 477 -2.55 -0.09 -20.91
N SER A 478 -1.29 0.35 -21.04
CA SER A 478 -0.77 1.45 -20.23
C SER A 478 -1.21 2.76 -20.84
N ILE A 479 -1.76 3.68 -20.06
CA ILE A 479 -2.13 5.01 -20.56
C ILE A 479 -0.91 5.78 -21.12
N ALA A 480 0.29 5.46 -20.65
CA ALA A 480 1.55 6.03 -21.15
C ALA A 480 2.02 5.42 -22.48
N ASP A 481 1.47 4.28 -22.90
CA ASP A 481 1.76 3.63 -24.18
C ASP A 481 0.49 2.95 -24.73
N ILE A 482 -0.30 3.73 -25.46
CA ILE A 482 -1.56 3.27 -26.07
C ILE A 482 -1.37 2.36 -27.27
N HIS A 483 -0.14 2.25 -27.81
CA HIS A 483 0.12 1.47 -29.01
C HIS A 483 0.26 -0.03 -28.70
N TRP A 484 0.39 -0.38 -27.42
CA TRP A 484 0.55 -1.75 -26.98
C TRP A 484 -0.56 -2.17 -26.02
N SER A 485 -1.30 -3.20 -26.42
CA SER A 485 -2.25 -3.90 -25.54
C SER A 485 -1.66 -5.20 -25.02
N SER A 486 -1.97 -5.50 -23.76
CA SER A 486 -1.59 -6.72 -23.05
C SER A 486 -2.84 -7.51 -22.66
N VAL A 487 -2.67 -8.82 -22.51
CA VAL A 487 -3.70 -9.71 -21.99
C VAL A 487 -3.17 -10.38 -20.74
N ALA A 488 -3.91 -10.24 -19.64
CA ALA A 488 -3.65 -10.97 -18.41
C ALA A 488 -4.76 -12.00 -18.17
N ILE A 489 -4.41 -13.15 -17.60
CA ILE A 489 -5.38 -14.08 -17.06
C ILE A 489 -5.50 -13.81 -15.56
N VAL A 490 -6.69 -13.42 -15.11
CA VAL A 490 -6.97 -13.11 -13.71
C VAL A 490 -7.91 -14.14 -13.10
N ASP A 491 -7.67 -14.49 -11.84
CA ASP A 491 -8.58 -15.30 -11.04
C ASP A 491 -9.57 -14.36 -10.34
N VAL A 492 -10.87 -14.56 -10.60
CA VAL A 492 -11.93 -13.73 -10.04
C VAL A 492 -12.04 -13.97 -8.53
N ASP A 493 -11.83 -12.91 -7.75
CA ASP A 493 -11.95 -12.92 -6.29
C ASP A 493 -13.17 -12.10 -5.85
N ARG A 494 -14.21 -12.81 -5.41
CA ARG A 494 -15.41 -12.23 -4.79
C ARG A 494 -15.63 -12.73 -3.36
N HIS A 495 -14.81 -13.65 -2.87
CA HIS A 495 -14.99 -14.26 -1.55
C HIS A 495 -14.11 -13.61 -0.46
N TRP A 496 -12.95 -13.02 -0.79
CA TRP A 496 -12.15 -12.27 0.20
C TRP A 496 -12.61 -10.83 0.35
N THR A 497 -13.07 -10.22 -0.75
CA THR A 497 -13.42 -8.80 -0.81
C THR A 497 -14.85 -8.59 -1.32
N SER A 498 -15.42 -7.43 -0.99
CA SER A 498 -16.79 -7.10 -1.41
C SER A 498 -16.79 -6.61 -2.85
N PHE A 499 -17.81 -6.99 -3.63
CA PHE A 499 -18.10 -6.36 -4.91
C PHE A 499 -19.12 -5.23 -4.71
N ARG A 500 -18.64 -3.99 -4.70
CA ARG A 500 -19.46 -2.81 -4.39
C ARG A 500 -19.05 -1.59 -5.20
N LEU A 501 -20.02 -0.73 -5.48
CA LEU A 501 -19.85 0.61 -6.04
C LEU A 501 -19.81 1.60 -4.87
N ALA A 502 -18.85 2.51 -4.87
CA ALA A 502 -18.83 3.67 -4.01
C ALA A 502 -19.14 4.90 -4.85
N VAL A 503 -20.10 5.72 -4.41
CA VAL A 503 -20.52 6.96 -5.09
C VAL A 503 -20.31 8.14 -4.16
N ARG A 504 -19.70 9.21 -4.64
CA ARG A 504 -19.47 10.45 -3.89
C ARG A 504 -20.80 11.10 -3.50
N ASN A 505 -20.92 11.50 -2.24
CA ASN A 505 -22.05 12.28 -1.74
C ASN A 505 -21.54 13.56 -1.06
N ASP A 506 -21.54 14.65 -1.82
CA ASP A 506 -21.03 15.95 -1.37
C ASP A 506 -21.97 16.67 -0.37
N GLN A 507 -23.20 16.17 -0.18
CA GLN A 507 -24.13 16.70 0.84
C GLN A 507 -23.79 16.16 2.23
N THR A 508 -23.56 14.85 2.32
CA THR A 508 -23.26 14.17 3.59
C THR A 508 -21.77 14.12 3.89
N GLY A 509 -20.92 14.33 2.88
CA GLY A 509 -19.47 14.25 3.01
C GLY A 509 -18.90 12.83 3.00
N ILE A 510 -19.75 11.81 2.91
CA ILE A 510 -19.35 10.40 2.83
C ILE A 510 -19.51 9.85 1.41
N TRP A 511 -18.95 8.67 1.17
CA TRP A 511 -19.18 7.92 -0.06
C TRP A 511 -20.19 6.81 0.21
N ASP A 512 -21.26 6.78 -0.57
CA ASP A 512 -22.34 5.83 -0.43
C ASP A 512 -21.95 4.50 -1.09
N PHE A 513 -21.97 3.42 -0.29
CA PHE A 513 -21.63 2.08 -0.77
C PHE A 513 -22.87 1.31 -1.21
N HIS A 514 -22.89 0.88 -2.47
CA HIS A 514 -23.92 0.02 -3.04
C HIS A 514 -23.35 -1.37 -3.34
N ARG A 515 -23.89 -2.42 -2.69
CA ARG A 515 -23.52 -3.81 -3.00
C ARG A 515 -23.97 -4.16 -4.43
N LEU A 516 -23.07 -4.73 -5.23
CA LEU A 516 -23.31 -5.06 -6.65
C LEU A 516 -23.71 -6.53 -6.88
N GLY A 517 -24.06 -7.25 -5.82
CA GLY A 517 -24.54 -8.62 -5.82
C GLY A 517 -23.63 -9.59 -5.07
N ASP A 518 -24.20 -10.73 -4.65
CA ASP A 518 -23.45 -11.79 -3.97
C ASP A 518 -22.59 -12.59 -4.96
N PRO A 519 -21.50 -13.22 -4.50
CA PRO A 519 -20.64 -14.05 -5.35
C PRO A 519 -21.43 -15.16 -6.04
N LEU A 520 -21.35 -15.22 -7.36
CA LEU A 520 -21.85 -16.37 -8.12
C LEU A 520 -20.97 -17.59 -7.79
N PRO A 521 -21.56 -18.79 -7.54
CA PRO A 521 -20.80 -19.94 -7.09
C PRO A 521 -19.77 -20.39 -8.14
N PRO A 522 -18.58 -20.86 -7.71
CA PRO A 522 -17.56 -21.37 -8.62
C PRO A 522 -18.11 -22.47 -9.55
N LYS A 523 -17.63 -22.48 -10.80
CA LYS A 523 -17.99 -23.54 -11.75
C LYS A 523 -17.48 -24.89 -11.24
N PRO A 524 -18.30 -25.96 -11.21
CA PRO A 524 -17.84 -27.29 -10.85
C PRO A 524 -16.69 -27.74 -11.75
N LEU A 525 -15.63 -28.26 -11.15
CA LEU A 525 -14.48 -28.78 -11.88
C LEU A 525 -14.83 -30.16 -12.46
N THR A 526 -14.51 -30.35 -13.73
CA THR A 526 -14.59 -31.65 -14.41
C THR A 526 -13.19 -32.22 -14.59
N PRO A 527 -13.01 -33.56 -14.61
CA PRO A 527 -11.73 -34.16 -14.92
C PRO A 527 -11.18 -33.71 -16.28
N ILE A 528 -9.88 -33.39 -16.34
CA ILE A 528 -9.18 -32.97 -17.56
C ILE A 528 -7.96 -33.88 -17.74
N THR A 529 -7.74 -34.35 -18.96
CA THR A 529 -6.55 -35.13 -19.34
C THR A 529 -5.57 -34.26 -20.12
N ALA A 530 -4.29 -34.27 -19.74
CA ALA A 530 -3.21 -33.58 -20.43
C ALA A 530 -1.96 -34.48 -20.57
N GLY A 531 -1.08 -34.15 -21.51
CA GLY A 531 0.22 -34.82 -21.69
C GLY A 531 1.36 -33.97 -21.15
N PHE A 532 2.34 -34.59 -20.49
CA PHE A 532 3.57 -33.91 -20.11
C PHE A 532 4.48 -33.67 -21.31
N GLN A 533 5.26 -32.58 -21.27
CA GLN A 533 6.32 -32.33 -22.24
C GLN A 533 7.30 -33.52 -22.29
N GLN A 534 7.62 -33.97 -23.50
CA GLN A 534 8.67 -34.98 -23.69
C GLN A 534 10.04 -34.31 -23.55
N LEU A 535 10.77 -34.70 -22.52
CA LEU A 535 12.13 -34.22 -22.26
C LEU A 535 13.16 -35.14 -22.94
N ASP A 536 14.21 -34.52 -23.46
CA ASP A 536 15.27 -35.20 -24.20
C ASP A 536 15.94 -36.29 -23.33
N ALA A 537 16.34 -37.39 -23.95
CA ALA A 537 16.98 -38.51 -23.25
C ALA A 537 18.34 -38.13 -22.63
N SER A 538 19.01 -37.11 -23.17
CA SER A 538 20.29 -36.60 -22.64
C SER A 538 20.21 -36.04 -21.22
N LEU A 539 19.01 -35.70 -20.72
CA LEU A 539 18.81 -35.21 -19.35
C LEU A 539 18.87 -36.33 -18.29
N GLY A 540 19.01 -37.58 -18.72
CA GLY A 540 19.15 -38.74 -17.84
C GLY A 540 17.87 -39.10 -17.07
N PRO A 541 17.96 -40.03 -16.09
CA PRO A 541 16.79 -40.55 -15.38
C PRO A 541 16.03 -39.50 -14.55
N ALA A 542 16.70 -38.45 -14.07
CA ALA A 542 16.10 -37.38 -13.29
C ALA A 542 14.97 -36.63 -14.02
N LYS A 543 14.91 -36.71 -15.35
CA LYS A 543 13.83 -36.10 -16.15
C LYS A 543 12.45 -36.65 -15.83
N GLU A 544 12.34 -37.89 -15.35
CA GLU A 544 11.04 -38.50 -15.03
C GLU A 544 10.40 -37.81 -13.81
N VAL A 545 11.19 -37.17 -12.95
CA VAL A 545 10.69 -36.43 -11.77
C VAL A 545 9.75 -35.29 -12.15
N PHE A 546 9.85 -34.73 -13.36
CA PHE A 546 8.91 -33.69 -13.79
C PHE A 546 7.46 -34.16 -13.90
N ARG A 547 7.20 -35.48 -13.99
CA ARG A 547 5.84 -36.06 -13.86
C ARG A 547 5.32 -36.06 -12.42
N SER A 548 6.22 -35.86 -11.47
CA SER A 548 5.97 -35.68 -10.04
C SER A 548 6.14 -34.23 -9.61
N MET A 549 6.29 -33.27 -10.52
CA MET A 549 6.36 -31.84 -10.19
C MET A 549 5.10 -31.12 -10.60
N VAL A 550 4.72 -30.12 -9.80
CA VAL A 550 3.54 -29.29 -10.03
C VAL A 550 3.90 -27.82 -9.81
N LYS A 551 3.39 -26.91 -10.64
CA LYS A 551 3.56 -25.47 -10.37
C LYS A 551 2.54 -25.06 -9.33
N VAL A 552 2.99 -24.27 -8.36
CA VAL A 552 2.16 -23.81 -7.24
C VAL A 552 2.04 -22.30 -7.33
N HIS A 553 0.81 -21.80 -7.32
CA HIS A 553 0.52 -20.38 -7.24
C HIS A 553 -0.28 -20.10 -5.97
N ALA A 554 0.10 -19.04 -5.25
CA ALA A 554 -0.52 -18.61 -4.00
C ALA A 554 -0.95 -17.15 -4.12
N ASN A 555 -2.23 -16.88 -3.84
CA ASN A 555 -2.80 -15.54 -3.71
C ASN A 555 -3.19 -15.31 -2.25
N LEU A 556 -2.59 -14.32 -1.62
CA LEU A 556 -2.67 -14.06 -0.18
C LEU A 556 -3.45 -12.74 0.04
N PRO A 557 -4.65 -12.78 0.65
CA PRO A 557 -5.56 -11.64 0.67
C PRO A 557 -5.11 -10.51 1.59
N CYS A 558 -4.32 -10.81 2.63
CA CYS A 558 -3.78 -9.79 3.53
C CYS A 558 -2.43 -10.21 4.15
N PRO A 559 -1.57 -9.25 4.51
CA PRO A 559 -0.27 -9.53 5.10
C PRO A 559 -0.41 -9.94 6.58
N ILE A 560 -0.23 -11.24 6.84
CA ILE A 560 -0.14 -11.81 8.19
C ILE A 560 1.23 -12.47 8.41
N GLU A 561 1.53 -12.77 9.67
CA GLU A 561 2.78 -13.46 10.06
C GLU A 561 4.09 -12.81 9.54
N GLY A 562 4.07 -11.51 9.22
CA GLY A 562 5.24 -10.77 8.73
C GLY A 562 5.67 -11.10 7.29
N PHE A 563 4.84 -11.80 6.51
CA PHE A 563 5.15 -12.12 5.12
C PHE A 563 4.91 -10.91 4.19
N PRO A 564 5.86 -10.54 3.32
CA PRO A 564 5.83 -9.24 2.63
C PRO A 564 5.14 -9.25 1.25
N LYS A 565 4.70 -10.40 0.74
CA LYS A 565 4.14 -10.54 -0.61
C LYS A 565 2.68 -10.98 -0.56
N THR A 566 1.87 -10.49 -1.51
CA THR A 566 0.47 -10.90 -1.70
C THR A 566 0.29 -11.98 -2.76
N ARG A 567 1.31 -12.22 -3.60
CA ARG A 567 1.33 -13.31 -4.57
C ARG A 567 2.69 -14.00 -4.55
N LYS A 568 2.69 -15.32 -4.67
CA LYS A 568 3.90 -16.13 -4.83
C LYS A 568 3.64 -17.28 -5.78
N GLN A 569 4.68 -17.68 -6.50
CA GLN A 569 4.64 -18.83 -7.39
C GLN A 569 5.96 -19.60 -7.28
N GLY A 570 5.87 -20.92 -7.38
CA GLY A 570 7.00 -21.83 -7.28
C GLY A 570 6.63 -23.22 -7.78
N ALA A 571 7.38 -24.24 -7.34
CA ALA A 571 7.08 -25.63 -7.66
C ALA A 571 6.93 -26.48 -6.39
N GLY A 572 6.11 -27.52 -6.50
CA GLY A 572 5.92 -28.55 -5.50
C GLY A 572 6.29 -29.93 -6.05
N LEU A 573 6.60 -30.86 -5.14
CA LEU A 573 6.86 -32.26 -5.45
C LEU A 573 5.68 -33.11 -4.97
N ILE A 574 5.11 -33.91 -5.87
CA ILE A 574 4.02 -34.85 -5.59
C ILE A 574 4.62 -36.06 -4.87
N LEU A 575 4.30 -36.20 -3.58
CA LEU A 575 4.77 -37.28 -2.73
C LEU A 575 3.89 -38.52 -2.84
N ASP A 576 2.58 -38.32 -3.03
CA ASP A 576 1.59 -39.39 -3.18
C ASP A 576 0.53 -38.94 -4.19
N ALA A 577 0.60 -39.45 -5.41
CA ALA A 577 -0.34 -39.12 -6.49
C ALA A 577 -1.74 -39.72 -6.27
N GLU A 578 -1.84 -40.86 -5.57
CA GLU A 578 -3.12 -41.53 -5.33
C GLU A 578 -3.97 -40.77 -4.29
N ARG A 579 -3.30 -40.17 -3.30
CA ARG A 579 -3.93 -39.34 -2.25
C ARG A 579 -3.88 -37.84 -2.55
N GLY A 580 -3.15 -37.44 -3.58
CA GLY A 580 -3.01 -36.05 -4.00
C GLY A 580 -2.17 -35.19 -3.06
N LEU A 581 -1.08 -35.72 -2.50
CA LEU A 581 -0.22 -35.01 -1.55
C LEU A 581 1.01 -34.39 -2.23
N VAL A 582 1.22 -33.10 -2.00
CA VAL A 582 2.30 -32.31 -2.57
C VAL A 582 3.10 -31.62 -1.46
N VAL A 583 4.43 -31.70 -1.50
CA VAL A 583 5.31 -30.90 -0.65
C VAL A 583 5.75 -29.63 -1.36
N VAL A 584 5.69 -28.49 -0.68
CA VAL A 584 5.95 -27.15 -1.22
C VAL A 584 6.80 -26.35 -0.24
N SER A 585 7.65 -25.44 -0.72
CA SER A 585 8.37 -24.50 0.15
C SER A 585 7.43 -23.58 0.93
N ARG A 586 7.76 -23.26 2.19
CA ARG A 586 7.04 -22.24 2.96
C ARG A 586 7.32 -20.80 2.49
N ASN A 587 8.31 -20.56 1.64
CA ASN A 587 8.43 -19.26 0.95
C ASN A 587 7.32 -19.07 -0.10
N ILE A 588 6.72 -20.15 -0.60
CA ILE A 588 5.58 -20.10 -1.53
C ILE A 588 4.26 -20.16 -0.76
N ILE A 589 4.19 -21.03 0.26
CA ILE A 589 3.03 -21.19 1.14
C ILE A 589 3.43 -20.87 2.58
N PRO A 590 3.45 -19.57 2.97
CA PRO A 590 3.92 -19.16 4.29
C PRO A 590 2.93 -19.51 5.41
N PHE A 591 1.64 -19.42 5.12
CA PHE A 591 0.52 -19.64 6.04
C PHE A 591 -0.71 -20.19 5.29
N THR A 592 -1.77 -20.55 6.02
CA THR A 592 -2.97 -21.20 5.45
C THR A 592 -4.02 -20.24 4.89
N LEU A 593 -3.92 -18.92 5.15
CA LEU A 593 -4.84 -17.90 4.65
C LEU A 593 -4.53 -17.53 3.20
N GLY A 594 -5.34 -17.98 2.24
CA GLY A 594 -5.25 -17.60 0.84
C GLY A 594 -5.77 -18.66 -0.12
N ASP A 595 -5.72 -18.35 -1.41
CA ASP A 595 -6.06 -19.27 -2.48
C ASP A 595 -4.80 -19.89 -3.08
N PHE A 596 -4.79 -21.21 -3.14
CA PHE A 596 -3.67 -21.97 -3.66
C PHE A 596 -4.12 -22.76 -4.89
N SER A 597 -3.38 -22.65 -5.98
CA SER A 597 -3.65 -23.42 -7.20
C SER A 597 -2.43 -24.21 -7.63
N LEU A 598 -2.69 -25.39 -8.19
CA LEU A 598 -1.74 -26.40 -8.57
C LEU A 598 -1.88 -26.65 -10.07
N THR A 599 -0.83 -26.37 -10.84
CA THR A 599 -0.83 -26.55 -12.30
C THR A 599 -0.01 -27.78 -12.69
N PHE A 600 -0.70 -28.78 -13.26
CA PHE A 600 -0.14 -30.04 -13.73
C PHE A 600 0.03 -30.01 -15.25
N ALA A 601 1.15 -30.58 -15.73
CA ALA A 601 1.47 -30.67 -17.16
C ALA A 601 1.28 -29.35 -17.94
N ASP A 602 1.48 -28.20 -17.28
CA ASP A 602 1.27 -26.85 -17.80
C ASP A 602 -0.14 -26.57 -18.39
N SER A 603 -1.12 -27.42 -18.08
CA SER A 603 -2.43 -27.37 -18.73
C SER A 603 -3.60 -27.52 -17.76
N ILE A 604 -3.44 -28.23 -16.64
CA ILE A 604 -4.54 -28.51 -15.70
C ILE A 604 -4.31 -27.71 -14.42
N ILE A 605 -5.19 -26.75 -14.12
CA ILE A 605 -5.15 -25.98 -12.86
C ILE A 605 -6.21 -26.51 -11.91
N LEU A 606 -5.80 -26.98 -10.74
CA LEU A 606 -6.68 -27.46 -9.67
C LEU A 606 -6.48 -26.63 -8.40
N PRO A 607 -7.53 -26.45 -7.57
CA PRO A 607 -7.37 -25.86 -6.25
C PRO A 607 -6.56 -26.78 -5.34
N GLY A 608 -5.63 -26.19 -4.59
CA GLY A 608 -4.85 -26.85 -3.54
C GLY A 608 -5.33 -26.44 -2.15
N LYS A 609 -5.27 -27.36 -1.19
CA LYS A 609 -5.60 -27.08 0.21
C LYS A 609 -4.39 -27.31 1.10
N VAL A 610 -4.03 -26.30 1.89
CA VAL A 610 -2.89 -26.41 2.83
C VAL A 610 -3.28 -27.26 4.02
N GLU A 611 -2.64 -28.42 4.15
CA GLU A 611 -2.94 -29.40 5.20
C GLU A 611 -1.96 -29.34 6.37
N PHE A 612 -0.72 -28.90 6.12
CA PHE A 612 0.32 -28.86 7.13
C PHE A 612 1.39 -27.83 6.79
N LEU A 613 1.80 -27.06 7.79
CA LEU A 613 2.95 -26.17 7.76
C LEU A 613 4.00 -26.73 8.71
N HIS A 614 5.18 -27.06 8.19
CA HIS A 614 6.23 -27.55 9.05
C HIS A 614 6.73 -26.41 9.97
N PRO A 615 6.78 -26.61 11.30
CA PRO A 615 7.07 -25.53 12.23
C PRO A 615 8.54 -25.07 12.16
N LEU A 616 9.50 -25.98 11.94
CA LEU A 616 10.95 -25.71 11.92
C LEU A 616 11.55 -25.63 10.51
N HIS A 617 11.40 -26.70 9.72
CA HIS A 617 11.88 -26.79 8.35
C HIS A 617 10.97 -26.05 7.35
N ASN A 618 11.56 -25.65 6.22
CA ASN A 618 10.94 -24.74 5.25
C ASN A 618 9.97 -25.42 4.26
N PHE A 619 9.08 -26.29 4.72
CA PHE A 619 8.11 -26.93 3.82
C PHE A 619 6.69 -27.01 4.39
N ALA A 620 5.74 -27.17 3.48
CA ALA A 620 4.32 -27.35 3.73
C ALA A 620 3.80 -28.55 2.91
N ILE A 621 2.68 -29.13 3.33
CA ILE A 621 1.96 -30.16 2.56
C ILE A 621 0.64 -29.57 2.09
N VAL A 622 0.38 -29.73 0.80
CA VAL A 622 -0.83 -29.31 0.10
C VAL A 622 -1.52 -30.54 -0.47
N SER A 623 -2.83 -30.62 -0.34
CA SER A 623 -3.66 -31.66 -0.96
C SER A 623 -4.36 -31.14 -2.23
N TYR A 624 -4.63 -32.03 -3.17
CA TYR A 624 -5.53 -31.81 -4.31
C TYR A 624 -6.42 -33.02 -4.53
N ASP A 625 -7.43 -32.91 -5.39
CA ASP A 625 -8.31 -34.02 -5.75
C ASP A 625 -7.76 -34.79 -6.98
N PRO A 626 -7.22 -36.02 -6.81
CA PRO A 626 -6.66 -36.80 -7.91
C PRO A 626 -7.69 -37.28 -8.94
N ARG A 627 -8.99 -37.15 -8.66
CA ARG A 627 -10.03 -37.51 -9.64
C ARG A 627 -10.13 -36.48 -10.77
N LEU A 628 -9.62 -35.26 -10.54
CA LEU A 628 -9.71 -34.16 -11.50
C LEU A 628 -8.58 -34.15 -12.54
N ILE A 629 -7.53 -34.96 -12.35
CA ILE A 629 -6.39 -35.06 -13.28
C ILE A 629 -6.63 -36.01 -14.46
N GLY A 630 -7.80 -36.65 -14.57
CA GLY A 630 -8.15 -37.53 -15.70
C GLY A 630 -7.14 -38.66 -15.91
N ASP A 631 -6.76 -38.90 -17.17
CA ASP A 631 -5.74 -39.90 -17.56
C ASP A 631 -4.32 -39.30 -17.62
N THR A 632 -4.12 -38.10 -17.08
CA THR A 632 -2.81 -37.43 -17.06
C THR A 632 -1.82 -38.29 -16.28
N PRO A 633 -0.63 -38.62 -16.84
CA PRO A 633 0.30 -39.56 -16.22
C PRO A 633 1.12 -38.92 -15.09
N VAL A 634 0.43 -38.42 -14.06
CA VAL A 634 0.99 -37.90 -12.82
C VAL A 634 1.55 -39.05 -11.99
N GLN A 635 2.73 -38.85 -11.38
CA GLN A 635 3.42 -39.91 -10.63
C GLN A 635 3.81 -39.43 -9.23
N SER A 636 3.82 -40.34 -8.26
CA SER A 636 4.48 -40.12 -6.97
C SER A 636 6.00 -40.10 -7.16
N ALA A 637 6.68 -39.14 -6.53
CA ALA A 637 8.13 -39.09 -6.55
C ALA A 637 8.72 -40.34 -5.88
N THR A 638 9.70 -40.97 -6.54
CA THR A 638 10.43 -42.09 -5.94
C THR A 638 11.49 -41.54 -5.00
N LEU A 639 11.38 -41.82 -3.71
CA LEU A 639 12.32 -41.32 -2.69
C LEU A 639 13.51 -42.28 -2.56
N SER A 640 14.72 -41.75 -2.44
CA SER A 640 15.94 -42.55 -2.23
C SER A 640 16.12 -42.85 -0.74
N GLU A 641 16.52 -44.08 -0.42
CA GLU A 641 16.93 -44.47 0.95
C GLU A 641 18.39 -44.09 1.24
N VAL A 642 19.16 -43.71 0.22
CA VAL A 642 20.58 -43.40 0.34
C VAL A 642 20.76 -41.91 0.63
N PRO A 643 21.34 -41.55 1.79
CA PRO A 643 21.52 -40.15 2.14
C PRO A 643 22.59 -39.46 1.29
N LEU A 644 22.41 -38.15 1.08
CA LEU A 644 23.41 -37.29 0.44
C LEU A 644 24.54 -36.97 1.42
N GLY A 645 25.77 -37.00 0.91
CA GLY A 645 27.00 -36.64 1.62
C GLY A 645 27.79 -35.59 0.85
N GLN A 646 28.68 -34.89 1.54
CA GLN A 646 29.58 -33.93 0.90
C GLN A 646 30.45 -34.63 -0.16
N GLY A 647 30.57 -34.03 -1.35
CA GLY A 647 31.29 -34.60 -2.48
C GLY A 647 30.52 -35.65 -3.29
N HIS A 648 29.30 -36.03 -2.88
CA HIS A 648 28.45 -36.92 -3.69
C HIS A 648 28.00 -36.21 -4.97
N ALA A 649 28.05 -36.93 -6.09
CA ALA A 649 27.43 -36.50 -7.33
C ALA A 649 25.90 -36.59 -7.21
N THR A 650 25.19 -35.58 -7.71
CA THR A 650 23.73 -35.51 -7.68
C THR A 650 23.20 -34.73 -8.90
N THR A 651 21.96 -34.95 -9.28
CA THR A 651 21.32 -34.19 -10.36
C THR A 651 20.31 -33.22 -9.77
N LEU A 652 20.50 -31.92 -10.00
CA LEU A 652 19.51 -30.90 -9.68
C LEU A 652 18.42 -30.95 -10.76
N ALA A 653 17.22 -31.39 -10.40
CA ALA A 653 16.02 -31.33 -11.24
C ALA A 653 15.08 -30.26 -10.69
N ALA A 654 14.99 -29.12 -11.37
CA ALA A 654 14.32 -27.93 -10.85
C ALA A 654 13.60 -27.14 -11.93
N MET A 655 12.81 -26.16 -11.51
CA MET A 655 12.25 -25.14 -12.40
C MET A 655 13.02 -23.83 -12.22
N ASN A 656 13.37 -23.19 -13.34
CA ASN A 656 13.94 -21.84 -13.29
C ASN A 656 12.87 -20.75 -13.05
N HIS A 657 13.29 -19.49 -13.01
CA HIS A 657 12.40 -18.32 -12.88
C HIS A 657 11.31 -18.23 -13.96
N ASN A 658 11.52 -18.84 -15.15
CA ASN A 658 10.53 -18.94 -16.23
C ASN A 658 9.69 -20.22 -16.15
N TYR A 659 9.79 -20.98 -15.05
CA TYR A 659 9.11 -22.25 -14.83
C TYR A 659 9.37 -23.30 -15.91
N ARG A 660 10.58 -23.27 -16.49
CA ARG A 660 11.05 -24.29 -17.43
C ARG A 660 11.87 -25.35 -16.69
N PRO A 661 11.76 -26.62 -17.10
CA PRO A 661 12.51 -27.72 -16.49
C PRO A 661 14.01 -27.58 -16.76
N ILE A 662 14.80 -27.74 -15.72
CA ILE A 662 16.27 -27.81 -15.76
C ILE A 662 16.71 -29.09 -15.07
N CYS A 663 17.56 -29.86 -15.74
CA CYS A 663 18.32 -30.96 -15.14
C CYS A 663 19.81 -30.67 -15.32
N ASN A 664 20.55 -30.58 -14.22
CA ASN A 664 21.99 -30.41 -14.27
C ASN A 664 22.68 -31.30 -13.23
N THR A 665 23.59 -32.15 -13.69
CA THR A 665 24.46 -32.92 -12.80
C THR A 665 25.47 -32.00 -12.14
N THR A 666 25.61 -32.13 -10.83
CA THR A 666 26.48 -31.32 -9.97
C THR A 666 26.98 -32.17 -8.81
N VAL A 667 27.73 -31.55 -7.90
CA VAL A 667 28.30 -32.20 -6.73
C VAL A 667 27.85 -31.43 -5.50
N VAL A 668 27.54 -32.15 -4.42
CA VAL A 668 27.27 -31.53 -3.10
C VAL A 668 28.55 -30.87 -2.59
N THR A 669 28.54 -29.54 -2.45
CA THR A 669 29.72 -28.79 -1.96
C THR A 669 29.84 -28.87 -0.46
N ASP A 670 28.72 -28.75 0.25
CA ASP A 670 28.69 -28.75 1.70
C ASP A 670 27.33 -29.22 2.23
N ILE A 671 27.34 -29.82 3.42
CA ILE A 671 26.15 -30.08 4.22
C ILE A 671 26.41 -29.47 5.59
N THR A 672 25.76 -28.36 5.89
CA THR A 672 26.11 -27.56 7.05
C THR A 672 24.89 -27.02 7.77
N THR A 673 24.97 -26.94 9.10
CA THR A 673 23.89 -26.40 9.90
C THR A 673 23.77 -24.90 9.66
N VAL A 674 22.63 -24.48 9.10
CA VAL A 674 22.36 -23.08 8.76
C VAL A 674 21.18 -22.58 9.58
N THR A 675 21.26 -21.31 9.96
CA THR A 675 20.12 -20.55 10.46
C THR A 675 19.87 -19.38 9.56
N ILE A 676 18.66 -19.32 8.99
CA ILE A 676 18.25 -18.20 8.15
C ILE A 676 18.18 -16.93 9.01
N PRO A 677 18.77 -15.80 8.57
CA PRO A 677 18.74 -14.54 9.31
C PRO A 677 17.31 -14.02 9.57
N SER A 678 17.14 -13.28 10.67
CA SER A 678 15.86 -12.67 11.05
C SER A 678 15.67 -11.31 10.39
N ALA A 679 14.45 -11.01 9.93
CA ALA A 679 14.04 -9.67 9.51
C ALA A 679 13.52 -8.83 10.70
N PRO A 680 13.53 -7.49 10.61
CA PRO A 680 12.96 -6.61 11.64
C PRO A 680 11.48 -6.85 11.93
N VAL A 681 10.71 -7.18 10.90
CA VAL A 681 9.33 -7.67 11.06
C VAL A 681 9.40 -9.19 11.24
N PRO A 682 9.00 -9.74 12.40
CA PRO A 682 9.12 -11.16 12.66
C PRO A 682 8.29 -11.99 11.68
N ARG A 683 8.97 -12.91 10.99
CA ARG A 683 8.38 -13.85 10.02
C ARG A 683 8.96 -15.25 10.13
N PHE A 684 8.25 -16.23 9.60
CA PHE A 684 8.75 -17.60 9.56
C PHE A 684 10.12 -17.65 8.86
N ARG A 685 11.03 -18.43 9.45
CA ARG A 685 12.36 -18.73 8.91
C ARG A 685 12.78 -20.12 9.36
N ALA A 686 13.54 -20.81 8.53
CA ALA A 686 14.10 -22.08 8.92
C ALA A 686 15.26 -21.90 9.90
N VAL A 687 15.22 -22.70 10.97
CA VAL A 687 16.24 -22.75 12.02
C VAL A 687 16.55 -24.21 12.34
N ASN A 688 17.74 -24.48 12.87
CA ASN A 688 18.16 -25.81 13.33
C ASN A 688 18.00 -26.90 12.25
N PHE A 689 18.53 -26.66 11.05
CA PHE A 689 18.51 -27.64 9.98
C PHE A 689 19.85 -27.69 9.26
N ASP A 690 20.18 -28.85 8.71
CA ASP A 690 21.32 -29.00 7.81
C ASP A 690 20.91 -28.63 6.39
N ALA A 691 21.58 -27.62 5.85
CA ALA A 691 21.41 -27.14 4.50
C ALA A 691 22.42 -27.82 3.56
N ILE A 692 21.94 -28.26 2.41
CA ILE A 692 22.75 -28.85 1.35
C ILE A 692 23.03 -27.77 0.29
N THR A 693 24.30 -27.56 -0.04
CA THR A 693 24.75 -26.68 -1.13
C THR A 693 25.36 -27.49 -2.28
N VAL A 694 25.31 -26.95 -3.50
CA VAL A 694 25.77 -27.63 -4.72
C VAL A 694 26.73 -26.75 -5.53
N ASP A 695 27.61 -27.38 -6.30
CA ASP A 695 28.62 -26.72 -7.14
C ASP A 695 28.03 -26.33 -8.51
N THR A 696 27.03 -25.46 -8.51
CA THR A 696 26.51 -24.89 -9.76
C THR A 696 25.88 -23.52 -9.54
N PRO A 697 26.22 -22.52 -10.37
CA PRO A 697 25.56 -21.20 -10.30
C PRO A 697 24.08 -21.28 -10.68
N LEU A 698 23.66 -22.28 -11.47
CA LEU A 698 22.26 -22.47 -11.86
C LEU A 698 21.32 -22.65 -10.65
N ALA A 699 21.85 -23.16 -9.54
CA ALA A 699 21.11 -23.36 -8.31
C ALA A 699 20.52 -22.05 -7.75
N GLN A 700 21.18 -20.91 -8.00
CA GLN A 700 20.73 -19.59 -7.57
C GLN A 700 19.56 -19.04 -8.41
N HIS A 701 19.29 -19.64 -9.56
CA HIS A 701 18.18 -19.27 -10.46
C HIS A 701 16.98 -20.23 -10.36
N CYS A 702 17.03 -21.18 -9.43
CA CYS A 702 16.02 -22.21 -9.23
C CYS A 702 15.37 -22.05 -7.85
N SER A 703 14.12 -21.57 -7.83
CA SER A 703 13.40 -21.32 -6.57
C SER A 703 12.88 -22.59 -5.90
N SER A 704 12.65 -23.66 -6.66
CA SER A 704 12.14 -24.94 -6.17
C SER A 704 12.56 -26.09 -7.08
N GLY A 705 12.86 -27.25 -6.49
CA GLY A 705 13.25 -28.46 -7.22
C GLY A 705 13.63 -29.60 -6.28
N VAL A 706 14.43 -30.53 -6.79
CA VAL A 706 14.96 -31.66 -6.03
C VAL A 706 16.41 -31.97 -6.42
N LEU A 707 17.10 -32.67 -5.54
CA LEU A 707 18.37 -33.34 -5.83
C LEU A 707 18.12 -34.84 -5.95
N CYS A 708 18.56 -35.43 -7.06
CA CYS A 708 18.33 -36.84 -7.38
C CYS A 708 19.63 -37.65 -7.43
N ASP A 709 19.53 -38.94 -7.15
CA ASP A 709 20.58 -39.90 -7.43
C ASP A 709 20.68 -40.21 -8.93
N ALA A 710 21.62 -41.09 -9.31
CA ALA A 710 21.86 -41.47 -10.70
C ALA A 710 20.66 -42.17 -11.37
N ASP A 711 19.76 -42.78 -10.59
CA ASP A 711 18.55 -43.45 -11.06
C ASP A 711 17.35 -42.51 -11.11
N GLY A 712 17.52 -41.24 -10.73
CA GLY A 712 16.44 -40.25 -10.69
C GLY A 712 15.57 -40.33 -9.42
N ARG A 713 16.00 -41.05 -8.37
CA ARG A 713 15.28 -41.04 -7.08
C ARG A 713 15.65 -39.80 -6.27
N VAL A 714 14.66 -39.20 -5.62
CA VAL A 714 14.81 -37.95 -4.86
C VAL A 714 15.56 -38.19 -3.56
N GLN A 715 16.68 -37.50 -3.36
CA GLN A 715 17.49 -37.55 -2.14
C GLN A 715 17.30 -36.30 -1.25
N ALA A 716 16.99 -35.16 -1.85
CA ALA A 716 16.71 -33.91 -1.13
C ALA A 716 15.74 -33.01 -1.89
N LEU A 717 15.02 -32.16 -1.15
CA LEU A 717 14.24 -31.06 -1.72
C LEU A 717 15.13 -29.84 -1.89
N TRP A 718 15.01 -29.12 -3.00
CA TRP A 718 15.67 -27.84 -3.23
C TRP A 718 14.66 -26.70 -3.04
N LEU A 719 14.85 -25.81 -2.05
CA LEU A 719 13.83 -24.86 -1.62
C LEU A 719 14.39 -23.43 -1.48
N SER A 720 13.61 -22.43 -1.88
CA SER A 720 13.83 -21.03 -1.55
C SER A 720 13.42 -20.72 -0.11
N HIS A 721 14.24 -20.00 0.65
CA HIS A 721 14.03 -19.60 2.03
C HIS A 721 14.04 -18.06 2.13
N LEU A 722 13.02 -17.48 2.72
CA LEU A 722 12.95 -16.03 2.94
C LEU A 722 13.72 -15.66 4.21
N GLY A 723 14.68 -14.74 4.12
CA GLY A 723 15.52 -14.36 5.26
C GLY A 723 15.36 -12.92 5.72
N ASP A 724 16.45 -12.17 5.78
CA ASP A 724 16.48 -10.77 6.19
C ASP A 724 16.08 -9.83 5.04
N ARG A 725 16.19 -8.51 5.28
CA ARG A 725 15.90 -7.46 4.32
C ARG A 725 17.14 -6.58 4.17
N ASN A 726 17.64 -6.43 2.94
CA ASN A 726 18.78 -5.59 2.63
C ASN A 726 18.31 -4.34 1.88
N GLY A 727 18.33 -3.18 2.54
CA GLY A 727 17.74 -1.96 1.99
C GLY A 727 16.24 -2.12 1.77
N LYS A 728 15.80 -2.06 0.50
CA LYS A 728 14.37 -2.17 0.15
C LYS A 728 13.93 -3.60 -0.20
N SER A 729 14.82 -4.52 -0.53
CA SER A 729 14.49 -5.88 -1.00
C SER A 729 14.70 -6.96 0.06
N ASP A 730 13.89 -8.02 -0.02
CA ASP A 730 14.05 -9.21 0.82
C ASP A 730 15.13 -10.14 0.25
N THR A 731 15.92 -10.78 1.11
CA THR A 731 16.92 -11.78 0.71
C THR A 731 16.27 -13.17 0.64
N GLU A 732 16.42 -13.85 -0.50
CA GLU A 732 16.03 -15.26 -0.66
C GLU A 732 17.28 -16.17 -0.75
N TYR A 733 17.27 -17.28 -0.02
CA TYR A 733 18.34 -18.27 0.02
C TYR A 733 17.86 -19.59 -0.59
N TYR A 734 18.62 -20.15 -1.53
CA TYR A 734 18.29 -21.42 -2.19
C TYR A 734 19.14 -22.54 -1.60
N LEU A 735 18.51 -23.45 -0.87
CA LEU A 735 19.19 -24.48 -0.09
C LEU A 735 18.44 -25.81 -0.18
N GLY A 736 19.19 -26.91 -0.19
CA GLY A 736 18.64 -28.25 -0.14
C GLY A 736 18.32 -28.71 1.28
N ILE A 737 17.26 -29.48 1.47
CA ILE A 737 16.94 -30.20 2.71
C ILE A 737 16.77 -31.69 2.44
N HIS A 738 17.30 -32.53 3.32
CA HIS A 738 17.29 -33.98 3.11
C HIS A 738 15.86 -34.55 3.08
N ILE A 739 15.58 -35.47 2.14
CA ILE A 739 14.22 -36.03 1.97
C ILE A 739 13.77 -36.87 3.17
N ALA A 740 14.73 -37.39 3.95
CA ALA A 740 14.49 -38.13 5.17
C ALA A 740 13.70 -37.33 6.23
N LEU A 741 13.72 -35.99 6.19
CA LEU A 741 12.92 -35.14 7.09
C LEU A 741 11.42 -35.17 6.73
N VAL A 742 11.09 -35.50 5.48
CA VAL A 742 9.72 -35.49 4.95
C VAL A 742 9.06 -36.86 5.09
N LYS A 743 9.85 -37.94 4.94
CA LYS A 743 9.35 -39.33 4.92
C LYS A 743 8.50 -39.72 6.14
N PRO A 744 8.91 -39.46 7.41
CA PRO A 744 8.08 -39.81 8.57
C PRO A 744 6.73 -39.07 8.60
N ILE A 745 6.70 -37.83 8.09
CA ILE A 745 5.47 -37.05 7.99
C ILE A 745 4.58 -37.63 6.90
N LEU A 746 5.14 -37.92 5.71
CA LEU A 746 4.41 -38.55 4.61
C LEU A 746 3.75 -39.86 5.03
N GLU A 747 4.48 -40.74 5.71
CA GLU A 747 3.95 -42.02 6.20
C GLU A 747 2.73 -41.82 7.13
N ARG A 748 2.77 -40.81 8.01
CA ARG A 748 1.64 -40.46 8.88
C ARG A 748 0.43 -39.97 8.08
N PHE A 749 0.66 -39.16 7.05
CA PHE A 749 -0.41 -38.74 6.13
C PHE A 749 -0.99 -39.95 5.37
N GLN A 750 -0.16 -40.85 4.85
CA GLN A 750 -0.63 -42.04 4.11
C GLN A 750 -1.48 -43.00 4.94
N GLN A 751 -1.21 -43.07 6.24
CA GLN A 751 -1.99 -43.86 7.20
C GLN A 751 -3.38 -43.27 7.52
N HIS A 752 -3.54 -41.95 7.45
CA HIS A 752 -4.75 -41.25 7.94
C HIS A 752 -5.56 -40.56 6.84
N VAL A 753 -4.92 -40.25 5.71
CA VAL A 753 -5.59 -39.78 4.50
C VAL A 753 -6.05 -41.00 3.73
N ALA A 754 -7.36 -41.22 3.75
CA ALA A 754 -7.99 -42.28 2.98
C ALA A 754 -7.74 -42.04 1.48
N LEU A 755 -7.56 -43.15 0.75
CA LEU A 755 -7.61 -43.09 -0.70
C LEU A 755 -9.00 -42.59 -1.13
N PRO A 756 -9.09 -41.71 -2.15
CA PRO A 756 -10.38 -41.29 -2.68
C PRO A 756 -11.22 -42.52 -3.06
N PRO A 757 -12.50 -42.63 -2.67
CA PRO A 757 -13.34 -43.73 -3.12
C PRO A 757 -13.56 -43.65 -4.64
N VAL A 758 -13.59 -44.82 -5.30
CA VAL A 758 -14.25 -45.00 -6.61
C VAL A 758 -15.77 -44.92 -6.38
N PRO A 759 -16.54 -44.17 -7.20
CA PRO A 759 -17.33 -43.02 -6.74
C PRO A 759 -18.30 -43.35 -5.57
N PRO A 760 -18.42 -42.43 -4.60
CA PRO A 760 -19.42 -41.37 -4.75
C PRO A 760 -18.92 -39.95 -4.40
N THR A 761 -19.77 -38.99 -4.73
CA THR A 761 -19.57 -37.52 -4.69
C THR A 761 -19.16 -37.00 -3.30
N GLY A 762 -17.96 -36.42 -3.22
CA GLY A 762 -17.47 -35.68 -2.05
C GLY A 762 -15.99 -35.33 -2.18
N PRO A 763 -15.49 -34.20 -1.65
CA PRO A 763 -14.08 -33.82 -1.73
C PRO A 763 -13.17 -34.80 -0.95
N VAL A 764 -11.89 -34.86 -1.30
CA VAL A 764 -10.88 -35.56 -0.48
C VAL A 764 -10.78 -34.82 0.85
N VAL A 765 -11.15 -35.48 1.95
CA VAL A 765 -11.12 -34.89 3.29
C VAL A 765 -9.89 -35.38 4.03
N VAL A 766 -8.94 -34.47 4.24
CA VAL A 766 -7.80 -34.69 5.13
C VAL A 766 -8.21 -34.31 6.56
N PRO A 767 -8.14 -35.23 7.53
CA PRO A 767 -8.39 -34.89 8.93
C PRO A 767 -7.44 -33.79 9.42
N PRO A 768 -7.81 -32.98 10.42
CA PRO A 768 -6.89 -31.98 10.96
C PRO A 768 -5.58 -32.64 11.41
N CYS A 769 -4.45 -32.19 10.86
CA CYS A 769 -3.16 -32.86 11.02
C CYS A 769 -2.74 -33.00 12.49
N ASP A 770 -3.07 -32.03 13.35
CA ASP A 770 -2.87 -32.08 14.81
C ASP A 770 -3.52 -33.30 15.51
N THR A 771 -4.47 -33.98 14.86
CA THR A 771 -5.13 -35.19 15.39
C THR A 771 -4.25 -36.44 15.29
N PHE A 772 -3.41 -36.54 14.26
CA PHE A 772 -2.58 -37.72 13.99
C PHE A 772 -1.07 -37.44 13.86
N LEU A 773 -0.69 -36.16 13.76
CA LEU A 773 0.68 -35.68 13.67
C LEU A 773 0.92 -34.63 14.74
N ARG A 774 1.56 -35.03 15.85
CA ARG A 774 1.91 -34.12 16.96
C ARG A 774 3.42 -33.96 17.02
N LEU A 775 3.91 -32.78 16.67
CA LEU A 775 5.33 -32.47 16.70
C LEU A 775 5.71 -31.86 18.05
N TRP A 776 6.65 -32.50 18.74
CA TRP A 776 7.22 -32.06 20.01
C TRP A 776 8.71 -31.86 19.86
N GLY A 777 9.21 -30.68 20.23
CA GLY A 777 10.65 -30.41 20.16
C GLY A 777 11.11 -29.36 21.13
N PHE A 778 12.42 -29.12 21.12
CA PHE A 778 13.02 -28.05 21.90
C PHE A 778 12.74 -26.71 21.22
N ALA A 779 12.07 -25.81 21.93
CA ALA A 779 11.77 -24.47 21.42
C ALA A 779 12.98 -23.53 21.60
N ILE A 780 14.07 -23.87 20.92
CA ILE A 780 15.36 -23.18 20.96
C ILE A 780 15.89 -22.95 19.54
N GLU A 781 16.76 -21.96 19.39
CA GLU A 781 17.64 -21.79 18.22
C GLU A 781 19.06 -22.13 18.66
N VAL A 782 19.77 -22.96 17.88
CA VAL A 782 21.16 -23.33 18.17
C VAL A 782 22.12 -22.82 17.11
N VAL A 783 23.39 -22.70 17.49
CA VAL A 783 24.51 -22.42 16.59
C VAL A 783 25.62 -23.45 16.80
N PRO A 784 26.30 -23.89 15.72
CA PRO A 784 27.43 -24.78 15.85
C PRO A 784 28.61 -24.08 16.53
N VAL A 785 29.31 -24.81 17.40
CA VAL A 785 30.52 -24.37 18.11
C VAL A 785 31.65 -25.34 17.79
N GLN A 786 32.75 -24.79 17.26
CA GLN A 786 33.96 -25.56 16.98
C GLN A 786 34.62 -26.06 18.27
N MET A 787 35.27 -27.22 18.21
CA MET A 787 35.88 -27.82 19.41
C MET A 787 36.94 -26.94 20.08
N SER A 788 37.67 -26.11 19.33
CA SER A 788 38.63 -25.14 19.89
C SER A 788 37.95 -24.15 20.85
N THR A 789 36.81 -23.59 20.43
CA THR A 789 35.97 -22.72 21.26
C THR A 789 35.29 -23.50 22.38
N ALA A 790 34.77 -24.70 22.11
CA ALA A 790 34.12 -25.54 23.10
C ALA A 790 35.06 -25.90 24.28
N ARG A 791 36.34 -26.18 23.99
CA ARG A 791 37.39 -26.38 25.01
C ARG A 791 37.57 -25.13 25.89
N GLN A 792 37.59 -23.94 25.30
CA GLN A 792 37.67 -22.68 26.05
C GLN A 792 36.41 -22.45 26.92
N MET A 793 35.26 -22.94 26.47
CA MET A 793 33.99 -22.93 27.22
C MET A 793 33.93 -23.97 28.35
N GLY A 794 34.92 -24.88 28.46
CA GLY A 794 35.04 -25.84 29.56
C GLY A 794 34.72 -27.29 29.20
N VAL A 795 34.58 -27.64 27.91
CA VAL A 795 34.40 -29.03 27.48
C VAL A 795 35.65 -29.85 27.80
N THR A 796 35.48 -30.98 28.48
CA THR A 796 36.56 -31.89 28.89
C THR A 796 37.05 -32.75 27.73
N ASP A 797 38.26 -33.30 27.83
CA ASP A 797 38.83 -34.21 26.82
C ASP A 797 37.98 -35.48 26.60
N ASP A 798 37.27 -35.94 27.62
CA ASP A 798 36.34 -37.06 27.51
C ASP A 798 35.17 -36.75 26.59
N TRP A 799 34.58 -35.56 26.72
CA TRP A 799 33.53 -35.10 25.82
C TRP A 799 34.06 -34.87 24.40
N VAL A 800 35.29 -34.35 24.25
CA VAL A 800 35.91 -34.22 22.92
C VAL A 800 36.01 -35.58 22.23
N ARG A 801 36.55 -36.60 22.91
CA ARG A 801 36.65 -37.96 22.35
C ARG A 801 35.28 -38.54 21.98
N ARG A 802 34.24 -38.27 22.78
CA ARG A 802 32.87 -38.70 22.47
C ARG A 802 32.32 -38.00 21.22
N VAL A 803 32.56 -36.70 21.05
CA VAL A 803 32.13 -35.94 19.87
C VAL A 803 32.86 -36.41 18.62
N GLU A 804 34.18 -36.62 18.71
CA GLU A 804 35.00 -37.15 17.60
C GLU A 804 34.55 -38.55 17.17
N ALA A 805 34.16 -39.39 18.12
CA ALA A 805 33.58 -40.70 17.83
C ALA A 805 32.16 -40.61 17.24
N ALA A 806 31.34 -39.66 17.70
CA ALA A 806 29.95 -39.51 17.26
C ALA A 806 29.84 -38.89 15.86
N ASN A 807 30.74 -37.97 15.49
CA ASN A 807 30.79 -37.38 14.15
C ASN A 807 32.24 -37.24 13.66
N PRO A 808 32.82 -38.28 13.05
CA PRO A 808 34.21 -38.25 12.58
C PRO A 808 34.49 -37.24 11.46
N GLN A 809 33.44 -36.74 10.79
CA GLN A 809 33.56 -35.81 9.67
C GLN A 809 33.53 -34.34 10.12
N ARG A 810 32.80 -34.04 11.21
CA ARG A 810 32.68 -32.68 11.76
C ARG A 810 32.66 -32.71 13.29
N HIS A 811 33.74 -32.25 13.90
CA HIS A 811 33.82 -32.12 15.35
C HIS A 811 33.20 -30.80 15.80
N GLN A 812 31.92 -30.85 16.18
CA GLN A 812 31.20 -29.68 16.67
C GLN A 812 30.16 -30.06 17.72
N LEU A 813 29.81 -29.08 18.55
CA LEU A 813 28.71 -29.12 19.51
C LEU A 813 27.74 -27.99 19.20
N PHE A 814 26.55 -28.01 19.78
CA PHE A 814 25.53 -26.98 19.55
C PHE A 814 25.28 -26.15 20.79
N MET A 815 25.36 -24.84 20.65
CA MET A 815 25.08 -23.88 21.72
C MET A 815 23.72 -23.25 21.50
N VAL A 816 22.93 -23.13 22.56
CA VAL A 816 21.66 -22.40 22.56
C VAL A 816 21.95 -20.92 22.29
N ARG A 817 21.53 -20.44 21.12
CA ARG A 817 21.64 -19.03 20.74
C ARG A 817 20.47 -18.23 21.30
N ARG A 818 19.25 -18.79 21.23
CA ARG A 818 18.00 -18.17 21.68
C ARG A 818 17.02 -19.23 22.16
N THR A 819 16.11 -18.84 23.03
CA THR A 819 14.94 -19.65 23.43
C THR A 819 13.66 -18.94 23.01
N GLU A 820 12.62 -19.72 22.69
CA GLU A 820 11.32 -19.15 22.34
C GLU A 820 10.58 -18.70 23.60
N ALA A 821 10.18 -17.42 23.66
CA ALA A 821 9.50 -16.89 24.83
C ALA A 821 8.18 -17.61 25.10
N GLN A 822 7.84 -17.70 26.40
CA GLN A 822 6.62 -18.34 26.91
C GLN A 822 6.50 -19.83 26.52
N THR A 823 7.62 -20.56 26.46
CA THR A 823 7.65 -22.00 26.24
C THR A 823 8.23 -22.73 27.46
N PRO A 824 7.79 -23.97 27.76
CA PRO A 824 8.38 -24.77 28.84
C PRO A 824 9.90 -24.96 28.66
N THR A 825 10.37 -25.13 27.43
CA THR A 825 11.80 -25.32 27.14
C THR A 825 12.63 -24.11 27.61
N ALA A 826 12.11 -22.90 27.45
CA ALA A 826 12.79 -21.66 27.86
C ALA A 826 12.88 -21.46 29.38
N GLU A 827 12.15 -22.24 30.19
CA GLU A 827 12.23 -22.20 31.66
C GLU A 827 13.46 -22.98 32.19
N VAL A 828 14.01 -23.90 31.38
CA VAL A 828 15.09 -24.80 31.78
C VAL A 828 16.38 -24.51 31.02
N LEU A 829 16.30 -24.40 29.68
CA LEU A 829 17.44 -24.09 28.84
C LEU A 829 17.66 -22.58 28.74
N HIS A 830 18.91 -22.16 28.83
CA HIS A 830 19.31 -20.76 28.78
C HIS A 830 20.20 -20.48 27.56
N GLU A 831 20.24 -19.22 27.12
CA GLU A 831 21.22 -18.78 26.14
C GLU A 831 22.64 -19.12 26.61
N LEU A 832 23.49 -19.53 25.67
CA LEU A 832 24.87 -19.97 25.87
C LEU A 832 25.05 -21.35 26.51
N ASP A 833 23.97 -22.08 26.81
CA ASP A 833 24.09 -23.50 27.16
C ASP A 833 24.66 -24.29 25.99
N LEU A 834 25.75 -25.01 26.23
CA LEU A 834 26.35 -25.91 25.25
C LEU A 834 25.81 -27.32 25.47
N ILE A 835 25.08 -27.85 24.49
CA ILE A 835 24.39 -29.14 24.60
C ILE A 835 25.40 -30.26 24.33
N LEU A 836 25.64 -31.12 25.32
CA LEU A 836 26.61 -32.22 25.25
C LEU A 836 25.93 -33.55 24.87
N ALA A 837 24.78 -33.84 25.49
CA ALA A 837 24.04 -35.06 25.22
C ALA A 837 22.52 -34.91 25.41
N VAL A 838 21.75 -35.68 24.64
CA VAL A 838 20.30 -35.82 24.76
C VAL A 838 19.98 -37.31 24.93
N ARG A 839 19.21 -37.67 25.96
CA ARG A 839 18.92 -39.08 26.32
C ARG A 839 20.18 -39.93 26.47
N GLY A 840 21.26 -39.33 27.00
CA GLY A 840 22.56 -39.96 27.16
C GLY A 840 23.36 -40.18 25.86
N ARG A 841 22.84 -39.78 24.69
CA ARG A 841 23.56 -39.81 23.42
C ARG A 841 24.23 -38.47 23.17
N THR A 842 25.51 -38.49 22.83
CA THR A 842 26.27 -37.29 22.46
C THR A 842 25.63 -36.59 21.27
N VAL A 843 25.42 -35.27 21.37
CA VAL A 843 24.88 -34.45 20.27
C VAL A 843 26.04 -33.97 19.42
N ALA A 844 26.17 -34.49 18.20
CA ALA A 844 27.21 -34.09 17.25
C ALA A 844 26.65 -33.73 15.85
N HIS A 845 25.36 -33.98 15.63
CA HIS A 845 24.59 -33.59 14.45
C HIS A 845 23.34 -32.82 14.87
N ILE A 846 22.80 -31.98 13.99
CA ILE A 846 21.59 -31.22 14.33
C ILE A 846 20.38 -32.15 14.54
N HIS A 847 20.31 -33.24 13.77
CA HIS A 847 19.24 -34.24 13.89
C HIS A 847 19.26 -34.98 15.24
N ASP A 848 20.36 -34.93 16.00
CA ASP A 848 20.39 -35.49 17.36
C ASP A 848 19.47 -34.70 18.33
N LEU A 849 19.07 -33.48 17.95
CA LEU A 849 18.08 -32.66 18.67
C LEU A 849 16.64 -32.88 18.19
N GLU A 850 16.42 -33.63 17.10
CA GLU A 850 15.10 -33.86 16.50
C GLU A 850 14.32 -34.99 17.17
N VAL A 851 13.94 -34.78 18.43
CA VAL A 851 13.18 -35.75 19.23
C VAL A 851 11.75 -36.00 18.71
N GLN A 852 11.23 -35.10 17.86
CA GLN A 852 9.87 -35.09 17.32
C GLN A 852 9.47 -36.32 16.51
N TYR A 853 10.44 -37.06 15.96
CA TYR A 853 10.20 -38.27 15.15
C TYR A 853 10.49 -39.58 15.89
N THR A 854 10.89 -39.51 17.16
CA THR A 854 11.43 -40.66 17.91
C THR A 854 10.46 -41.20 18.96
N GLY A 855 9.42 -41.92 18.53
CA GLY A 855 8.66 -42.86 19.37
C GLY A 855 8.06 -42.32 20.67
N ILE A 856 7.89 -41.00 20.81
CA ILE A 856 7.20 -40.40 21.95
C ILE A 856 5.70 -40.58 21.70
N ASP A 857 5.17 -41.74 22.07
CA ASP A 857 3.76 -41.81 22.46
C ASP A 857 3.57 -40.93 23.71
N VAL A 858 2.38 -40.34 23.86
CA VAL A 858 1.71 -39.95 25.12
C VAL A 858 1.08 -38.54 25.10
N VAL A 859 -0.01 -38.47 25.88
CA VAL A 859 -1.00 -37.42 26.14
C VAL A 859 -0.46 -36.25 27.00
N THR A 860 0.75 -36.33 27.56
CA THR A 860 1.37 -35.32 28.45
C THR A 860 2.63 -34.70 27.85
N ALA A 861 3.00 -33.48 28.26
CA ALA A 861 4.22 -32.80 27.82
C ALA A 861 5.45 -33.67 28.12
N PRO A 862 6.19 -34.17 27.10
CA PRO A 862 7.33 -35.05 27.32
C PRO A 862 8.49 -34.26 27.93
N VAL A 863 9.16 -34.83 28.92
CA VAL A 863 10.40 -34.30 29.50
C VAL A 863 11.55 -35.18 29.03
N VAL A 864 12.66 -34.57 28.61
CA VAL A 864 13.82 -35.27 28.04
C VAL A 864 15.07 -34.95 28.85
N PRO A 865 15.80 -35.97 29.35
CA PRO A 865 17.06 -35.74 30.03
C PRO A 865 18.11 -35.23 29.04
N MET A 866 18.74 -34.11 29.39
CA MET A 866 19.75 -33.43 28.59
C MET A 866 20.96 -33.06 29.48
N THR A 867 22.16 -33.35 28.99
CA THR A 867 23.40 -32.90 29.62
C THR A 867 23.89 -31.65 28.91
N VAL A 868 24.06 -30.56 29.64
CA VAL A 868 24.56 -29.29 29.11
C VAL A 868 25.78 -28.80 29.90
N LEU A 869 26.61 -28.00 29.25
CA LEU A 869 27.67 -27.25 29.90
C LEU A 869 27.22 -25.79 30.04
N ARG A 870 27.07 -25.32 31.28
CA ARG A 870 26.71 -23.94 31.62
C ARG A 870 27.77 -23.39 32.57
N ASN A 871 28.37 -22.24 32.26
CA ASN A 871 29.40 -21.63 33.11
C ASN A 871 30.55 -22.60 33.49
N LYS A 872 31.01 -23.41 32.54
CA LYS A 872 32.05 -24.46 32.73
C LYS A 872 31.66 -25.60 33.69
N GLN A 873 30.38 -25.74 34.02
CA GLN A 873 29.87 -26.82 34.86
C GLN A 873 28.93 -27.72 34.03
N GLU A 874 29.12 -29.02 34.15
CA GLU A 874 28.23 -30.01 33.56
C GLU A 874 26.96 -30.12 34.41
N LEU A 875 25.81 -29.93 33.77
CA LEU A 875 24.49 -30.00 34.40
C LEU A 875 23.66 -31.08 33.71
N ALA A 876 23.04 -31.95 34.50
CA ALA A 876 21.98 -32.83 34.04
C ALA A 876 20.64 -32.12 34.24
N LEU A 877 19.93 -31.87 33.15
CA LEU A 877 18.67 -31.14 33.11
C LEU A 877 17.55 -32.05 32.61
N GLU A 878 16.36 -31.89 33.19
CA GLU A 878 15.12 -32.47 32.70
C GLU A 878 14.40 -31.41 31.86
N VAL A 879 14.52 -31.50 30.54
CA VAL A 879 14.07 -30.44 29.63
C VAL A 879 12.69 -30.78 29.07
N PRO A 880 11.65 -29.98 29.37
CA PRO A 880 10.32 -30.19 28.81
C PRO A 880 10.29 -29.80 27.33
N LEU A 881 9.63 -30.63 26.52
CA LEU A 881 9.39 -30.36 25.11
C LEU A 881 8.19 -29.43 24.93
N THR A 882 8.27 -28.62 23.90
CA THR A 882 7.19 -27.74 23.46
C THR A 882 6.45 -28.39 22.30
N ARG A 883 5.13 -28.38 22.36
CA ARG A 883 4.29 -28.79 21.23
C ARG A 883 4.33 -27.69 20.17
N PHE A 884 4.69 -28.05 18.94
CA PHE A 884 4.61 -27.13 17.82
C PHE A 884 3.24 -27.23 17.15
N GLU A 885 2.69 -26.06 16.83
CA GLU A 885 1.47 -25.95 16.04
C GLU A 885 1.78 -26.12 14.56
N SER A 886 0.88 -26.80 13.85
CA SER A 886 1.08 -27.21 12.45
C SER A 886 0.17 -26.48 11.44
N GLU A 887 -0.75 -25.65 11.93
CA GLU A 887 -1.70 -24.88 11.12
C GLU A 887 -1.39 -23.38 11.05
N GLY A 888 -0.55 -22.86 11.96
CA GLY A 888 -0.25 -21.44 12.08
C GLY A 888 -1.43 -20.61 12.59
N THR A 889 -1.54 -19.35 12.14
CA THR A 889 -2.62 -18.43 12.49
C THR A 889 -4.00 -18.97 12.12
N ARG A 890 -4.99 -18.84 13.02
CA ARG A 890 -6.38 -19.34 12.85
C ARG A 890 -7.47 -18.26 12.87
N ASP A 891 -7.14 -17.08 13.38
CA ASP A 891 -8.06 -15.96 13.57
C ASP A 891 -7.28 -14.67 13.28
N VAL A 892 -7.84 -13.83 12.41
CA VAL A 892 -7.31 -12.53 12.02
C VAL A 892 -8.44 -11.52 12.11
N LEU A 893 -8.18 -10.40 12.78
CA LEU A 893 -9.13 -9.32 12.92
C LEU A 893 -8.62 -8.06 12.23
N MET A 894 -9.45 -7.45 11.39
CA MET A 894 -9.22 -6.13 10.82
C MET A 894 -10.02 -5.11 11.61
N TRP A 895 -9.36 -4.11 12.20
CA TRP A 895 -10.00 -3.06 12.98
C TRP A 895 -9.30 -1.71 12.75
N SER A 896 -10.06 -0.68 12.34
CA SER A 896 -9.55 0.67 12.08
C SER A 896 -8.34 0.70 11.12
N GLY A 897 -8.29 -0.25 10.17
CA GLY A 897 -7.20 -0.46 9.22
C GLY A 897 -5.94 -1.16 9.76
N ALA A 898 -5.95 -1.63 11.02
CA ALA A 898 -4.95 -2.54 11.54
C ALA A 898 -5.34 -4.00 11.27
N ILE A 899 -4.37 -4.84 10.93
CA ILE A 899 -4.49 -6.30 10.83
C ILE A 899 -3.91 -6.89 12.11
N LEU A 900 -4.75 -7.58 12.86
CA LEU A 900 -4.50 -8.06 14.21
C LEU A 900 -4.55 -9.58 14.27
N GLN A 901 -3.65 -10.18 15.05
CA GLN A 901 -3.61 -11.62 15.28
C GLN A 901 -2.99 -11.92 16.65
N GLU A 902 -2.98 -13.20 17.04
CA GLU A 902 -2.15 -13.63 18.16
C GLU A 902 -0.66 -13.63 17.79
N PRO A 903 0.25 -13.43 18.77
CA PRO A 903 1.69 -13.49 18.52
C PRO A 903 2.12 -14.86 17.98
N HIS A 904 2.46 -14.90 16.69
CA HIS A 904 2.92 -16.10 16.01
C HIS A 904 4.34 -16.48 16.43
N ARG A 905 4.75 -17.71 16.11
CA ARG A 905 6.02 -18.29 16.58
C ARG A 905 7.25 -17.42 16.31
N ALA A 906 7.31 -16.78 15.13
CA ALA A 906 8.44 -15.93 14.77
C ALA A 906 8.64 -14.74 15.73
N VAL A 907 7.55 -14.18 16.27
CA VAL A 907 7.61 -13.13 17.29
C VAL A 907 8.20 -13.68 18.58
N ARG A 908 7.81 -14.89 18.98
CA ARG A 908 8.32 -15.57 20.19
C ARG A 908 9.80 -15.95 20.08
N GLN A 909 10.29 -16.18 18.86
CA GLN A 909 11.72 -16.45 18.58
C GLN A 909 12.61 -15.20 18.65
N GLN A 910 12.03 -14.00 18.48
CA GLN A 910 12.78 -12.75 18.40
C GLN A 910 12.65 -11.89 19.67
N SER A 911 11.62 -12.12 20.48
CA SER A 911 11.42 -11.40 21.76
C SER A 911 11.66 -12.31 22.96
N LYS A 912 12.35 -11.82 23.99
CA LYS A 912 12.59 -12.53 25.27
C LYS A 912 11.37 -12.51 26.19
N ARG A 913 10.54 -11.48 26.08
CA ARG A 913 9.36 -11.26 26.93
C ARG A 913 8.25 -10.71 26.05
N LEU A 914 7.14 -11.41 26.00
CA LEU A 914 5.99 -10.99 25.20
C LEU A 914 4.99 -10.24 26.10
N PRO A 915 4.53 -9.05 25.69
CA PRO A 915 3.36 -8.42 26.29
C PRO A 915 2.15 -9.35 26.19
N LYS A 916 1.28 -9.33 27.20
CA LYS A 916 -0.06 -9.91 27.10
C LYS A 916 -0.92 -8.95 26.29
N GLY A 917 -1.32 -9.33 25.08
CA GLY A 917 -2.01 -8.44 24.17
C GLY A 917 -2.21 -9.03 22.79
N VAL A 918 -2.90 -8.27 21.95
CA VAL A 918 -3.12 -8.57 20.54
C VAL A 918 -2.00 -7.99 19.70
N TYR A 919 -1.40 -8.79 18.82
CA TYR A 919 -0.28 -8.37 17.98
C TYR A 919 -0.77 -7.69 16.70
N VAL A 920 -0.14 -6.55 16.36
CA VAL A 920 -0.41 -5.81 15.11
C VAL A 920 0.53 -6.32 14.02
N SER A 921 0.00 -7.05 13.05
CA SER A 921 0.78 -7.60 11.92
C SER A 921 1.08 -6.55 10.86
N ALA A 922 0.10 -5.71 10.54
CA ALA A 922 0.20 -4.71 9.50
C ALA A 922 -0.82 -3.59 9.71
N THR A 923 -0.63 -2.47 9.03
CA THR A 923 -1.57 -1.34 8.99
C THR A 923 -1.76 -0.89 7.55
N ALA A 924 -2.97 -0.48 7.20
CA ALA A 924 -3.32 0.03 5.89
C ALA A 924 -3.11 1.55 5.82
N ALA A 925 -2.54 2.05 4.73
CA ALA A 925 -2.46 3.49 4.47
C ALA A 925 -3.87 4.11 4.42
N GLY A 926 -3.99 5.39 4.75
CA GLY A 926 -5.29 6.08 4.78
C GLY A 926 -6.22 5.66 5.93
N SER A 927 -5.73 4.85 6.88
CA SER A 927 -6.54 4.34 7.99
C SER A 927 -6.32 5.10 9.30
N PRO A 928 -7.31 5.10 10.21
CA PRO A 928 -7.15 5.66 11.55
C PRO A 928 -5.98 5.05 12.33
N ALA A 929 -5.66 3.77 12.12
CA ALA A 929 -4.49 3.15 12.74
C ALA A 929 -3.19 3.88 12.38
N VAL A 930 -2.97 4.20 11.10
CA VAL A 930 -1.78 4.95 10.66
C VAL A 930 -1.83 6.39 11.13
N THR A 931 -2.97 7.06 10.94
CA THR A 931 -3.17 8.48 11.32
C THR A 931 -2.85 8.74 12.79
N HIS A 932 -3.21 7.80 13.67
CA HIS A 932 -3.01 7.94 15.11
C HIS A 932 -1.77 7.17 15.64
N GLY A 933 -0.86 6.74 14.75
CA GLY A 933 0.45 6.22 15.14
C GLY A 933 0.47 4.77 15.66
N LEU A 934 -0.53 3.95 15.32
CA LEU A 934 -0.46 2.51 15.54
C LEU A 934 0.46 1.89 14.49
N VAL A 935 1.49 1.19 14.94
CA VAL A 935 2.54 0.61 14.08
C VAL A 935 2.48 -0.92 14.16
N ALA A 936 2.79 -1.56 13.02
CA ALA A 936 3.06 -2.99 12.98
C ALA A 936 4.15 -3.38 13.99
N THR A 937 4.13 -4.61 14.46
CA THR A 937 4.98 -5.16 15.53
C THR A 937 4.66 -4.72 16.96
N ASN A 938 3.66 -3.86 17.16
CA ASN A 938 3.19 -3.49 18.50
C ASN A 938 2.12 -4.46 19.04
N TRP A 939 1.89 -4.43 20.36
CA TRP A 939 0.84 -5.17 21.05
C TRP A 939 -0.21 -4.22 21.62
N ILE A 940 -1.48 -4.42 21.26
CA ILE A 940 -2.60 -3.78 21.93
C ILE A 940 -2.90 -4.54 23.21
N THR A 941 -2.66 -3.88 24.35
CA THR A 941 -2.81 -4.50 25.67
C THR A 941 -4.11 -4.10 26.36
N HIS A 942 -4.63 -2.90 26.05
CA HIS A 942 -5.89 -2.41 26.60
C HIS A 942 -6.61 -1.55 25.58
N VAL A 943 -7.94 -1.62 25.64
CA VAL A 943 -8.87 -0.72 24.96
C VAL A 943 -9.64 0.04 26.03
N ASN A 944 -9.52 1.36 26.03
CA ASN A 944 -9.89 2.30 27.08
C ASN A 944 -9.23 2.00 28.43
N LYS A 945 -9.85 1.10 29.21
CA LYS A 945 -9.38 0.57 30.49
C LYS A 945 -9.52 -0.95 30.58
N THR A 946 -10.13 -1.58 29.58
CA THR A 946 -10.39 -3.02 29.53
C THR A 946 -9.13 -3.72 29.02
N PRO A 947 -8.53 -4.64 29.79
CA PRO A 947 -7.41 -5.45 29.33
C PRO A 947 -7.82 -6.34 28.14
N THR A 948 -6.96 -6.44 27.13
CA THR A 948 -7.20 -7.25 25.92
C THR A 948 -6.12 -8.33 25.77
N PRO A 949 -6.05 -9.32 26.69
CA PRO A 949 -4.99 -10.32 26.70
C PRO A 949 -5.06 -11.31 25.54
N THR A 950 -6.21 -11.39 24.85
CA THR A 950 -6.48 -12.28 23.71
C THR A 950 -7.25 -11.53 22.63
N LEU A 951 -7.25 -12.08 21.42
CA LEU A 951 -8.02 -11.52 20.31
C LEU A 951 -9.53 -11.51 20.60
N ALA A 952 -10.04 -12.54 21.26
CA ALA A 952 -11.45 -12.59 21.70
C ALA A 952 -11.80 -11.48 22.69
N ALA A 953 -10.93 -11.19 23.66
CA ALA A 953 -11.15 -10.10 24.61
C ALA A 953 -11.11 -8.73 23.92
N PHE A 954 -10.22 -8.55 22.93
CA PHE A 954 -10.18 -7.36 22.10
C PHE A 954 -11.47 -7.18 21.30
N LYS A 955 -11.93 -8.23 20.59
CA LYS A 955 -13.20 -8.23 19.83
C LYS A 955 -14.37 -7.79 20.70
N ALA A 956 -14.52 -8.37 21.89
CA ALA A 956 -15.57 -8.01 22.83
C ALA A 956 -15.47 -6.53 23.28
N ALA A 957 -14.26 -6.03 23.49
CA ALA A 957 -14.04 -4.64 23.90
C ALA A 957 -14.39 -3.62 22.80
N VAL A 958 -14.08 -3.92 21.53
CA VAL A 958 -14.35 -2.99 20.41
C VAL A 958 -15.78 -3.06 19.87
N ALA A 959 -16.46 -4.21 20.01
CA ALA A 959 -17.83 -4.38 19.54
C ALA A 959 -18.86 -3.48 20.27
N GLN A 960 -18.52 -3.01 21.47
CA GLN A 960 -19.36 -2.12 22.29
C GLN A 960 -19.11 -0.63 22.03
N LEU A 961 -18.13 -0.30 21.19
CA LEU A 961 -17.71 1.09 21.00
C LEU A 961 -18.62 1.79 19.98
N PRO A 962 -19.04 3.04 20.27
CA PRO A 962 -19.76 3.86 19.30
C PRO A 962 -18.88 4.21 18.11
N ASP A 963 -19.48 4.28 16.94
CA ASP A 963 -18.78 4.78 15.75
C ASP A 963 -18.38 6.25 15.91
N MET A 964 -17.36 6.69 15.16
CA MET A 964 -16.87 8.07 15.14
C MET A 964 -16.38 8.62 16.50
N THR A 965 -16.04 7.73 17.44
CA THR A 965 -15.51 8.12 18.76
C THR A 965 -14.04 7.75 18.93
N TYR A 966 -13.34 8.52 19.75
CA TYR A 966 -11.96 8.25 20.13
C TYR A 966 -11.87 7.09 21.11
N VAL A 967 -11.02 6.13 20.78
CA VAL A 967 -10.74 4.94 21.57
C VAL A 967 -9.33 5.05 22.12
N ARG A 968 -9.19 5.01 23.44
CA ARG A 968 -7.88 5.05 24.10
C ARG A 968 -7.24 3.66 24.01
N VAL A 969 -6.21 3.50 23.19
CA VAL A 969 -5.50 2.24 22.99
C VAL A 969 -4.17 2.27 23.73
N LYS A 970 -3.99 1.39 24.73
CA LYS A 970 -2.69 1.18 25.36
C LYS A 970 -1.92 0.14 24.55
N SER A 971 -0.84 0.57 23.94
CA SER A 971 0.02 -0.28 23.11
C SER A 971 1.40 -0.46 23.74
N VAL A 972 2.05 -1.57 23.45
CA VAL A 972 3.42 -1.86 23.87
C VAL A 972 4.23 -2.17 22.62
N THR A 973 5.35 -1.47 22.44
CA THR A 973 6.25 -1.69 21.31
C THR A 973 7.04 -2.99 21.45
N PHE A 974 7.72 -3.39 20.38
CA PHE A 974 8.62 -4.56 20.39
C PHE A 974 9.71 -4.47 21.47
N ASP A 975 10.21 -3.28 21.74
CA ASP A 975 11.21 -3.01 22.79
C ASP A 975 10.59 -2.78 24.19
N LEU A 976 9.32 -3.17 24.37
CA LEU A 976 8.59 -3.10 25.64
C LEU A 976 8.31 -1.67 26.14
N VAL A 977 8.43 -0.67 25.27
CA VAL A 977 8.02 0.71 25.59
C VAL A 977 6.50 0.81 25.50
N THR A 978 5.88 1.26 26.59
CA THR A 978 4.44 1.49 26.64
C THR A 978 4.11 2.84 26.03
N ILE A 979 3.12 2.86 25.13
CA ILE A 979 2.56 4.06 24.53
C ILE A 979 1.03 4.05 24.69
N VAL A 980 0.42 5.23 24.71
CA VAL A 980 -1.04 5.37 24.72
C VAL A 980 -1.42 6.19 23.49
N LEU A 981 -2.30 5.62 22.68
CA LEU A 981 -2.80 6.23 21.46
C LEU A 981 -4.29 6.54 21.62
N SER A 982 -4.78 7.52 20.88
CA SER A 982 -6.21 7.81 20.75
C SER A 982 -6.59 7.53 19.31
N ILE A 983 -7.23 6.40 19.05
CA ILE A 983 -7.61 5.98 17.69
C ILE A 983 -9.09 6.26 17.50
N LYS A 984 -9.46 7.05 16.50
CA LYS A 984 -10.87 7.28 16.17
C LYS A 984 -11.43 6.10 15.38
N GLN A 985 -12.50 5.48 15.89
CA GLN A 985 -13.18 4.40 15.21
C GLN A 985 -14.02 4.96 14.04
N HIS A 986 -13.97 4.29 12.88
CA HIS A 986 -14.70 4.71 11.69
C HIS A 986 -15.23 3.49 10.91
N LEU A 987 -16.41 2.99 11.29
CA LEU A 987 -16.97 1.73 10.79
C LEU A 987 -17.47 1.78 9.35
N HIS A 988 -17.86 2.97 8.86
CA HIS A 988 -18.32 3.13 7.46
C HIS A 988 -17.24 2.75 6.44
N TYR A 989 -16.01 3.27 6.62
CA TYR A 989 -14.87 2.98 5.74
C TYR A 989 -14.00 1.82 6.22
N TRP A 990 -13.88 1.63 7.54
CA TRP A 990 -13.05 0.60 8.16
C TRP A 990 -13.90 -0.31 9.06
N PRO A 991 -14.81 -1.11 8.47
CA PRO A 991 -15.62 -2.04 9.23
C PRO A 991 -14.73 -3.05 9.95
N THR A 992 -15.20 -3.53 11.10
CA THR A 992 -14.49 -4.60 11.81
C THR A 992 -14.76 -5.93 11.10
N VAL A 993 -13.71 -6.56 10.58
CA VAL A 993 -13.82 -7.81 9.81
C VAL A 993 -13.01 -8.90 10.48
N GLU A 994 -13.61 -10.07 10.63
CA GLU A 994 -12.99 -11.27 11.17
C GLU A 994 -12.77 -12.29 10.05
N LEU A 995 -11.58 -12.88 10.00
CA LEU A 995 -11.25 -14.03 9.17
C LEU A 995 -10.91 -15.18 10.11
N VAL A 996 -11.71 -16.25 10.06
CA VAL A 996 -11.56 -17.43 10.93
C VAL A 996 -11.34 -18.66 10.08
N ARG A 997 -10.46 -19.55 10.52
CA ARG A 997 -10.22 -20.84 9.87
C ARG A 997 -11.51 -21.66 9.86
N ASP A 998 -11.95 -22.06 8.66
CA ASP A 998 -13.08 -22.95 8.44
C ASP A 998 -12.68 -24.02 7.42
N ARG A 999 -12.40 -25.24 7.90
CA ARG A 999 -11.97 -26.36 7.04
C ARG A 999 -13.07 -26.85 6.08
N SER A 1000 -14.32 -26.43 6.27
CA SER A 1000 -15.45 -26.75 5.39
C SER A 1000 -15.58 -25.79 4.20
N ALA A 1001 -15.09 -24.55 4.33
CA ALA A 1001 -14.99 -23.60 3.24
C ALA A 1001 -13.96 -24.07 2.18
N SER A 1002 -14.20 -23.74 0.91
CA SER A 1002 -13.33 -24.11 -0.21
C SER A 1002 -11.91 -23.53 -0.07
N CYS A 1003 -11.80 -22.24 0.26
CA CYS A 1003 -10.53 -21.56 0.55
C CYS A 1003 -10.01 -21.85 1.97
N GLY A 1004 -10.79 -22.56 2.78
CA GLY A 1004 -10.42 -22.90 4.15
C GLY A 1004 -10.66 -21.81 5.20
N TRP A 1005 -11.29 -20.70 4.85
CA TRP A 1005 -11.55 -19.61 5.78
C TRP A 1005 -12.96 -19.04 5.59
N ALA A 1006 -13.52 -18.56 6.70
CA ALA A 1006 -14.77 -17.82 6.72
C ALA A 1006 -14.47 -16.34 7.00
N ARG A 1007 -15.15 -15.46 6.28
CA ARG A 1007 -15.10 -14.01 6.46
C ARG A 1007 -16.40 -13.52 7.08
N GLN A 1008 -16.32 -12.79 8.17
CA GLN A 1008 -17.47 -12.20 8.84
C GLN A 1008 -17.25 -10.70 9.10
N VAL A 1009 -18.24 -9.87 8.77
CA VAL A 1009 -18.26 -8.47 9.20
C VAL A 1009 -18.97 -8.42 10.55
N LEU A 1010 -18.29 -7.88 11.57
CA LEU A 1010 -18.87 -7.75 12.91
C LEU A 1010 -19.73 -6.50 12.99
N ALA A 1011 -21.00 -6.68 13.39
CA ALA A 1011 -21.91 -5.56 13.63
C ALA A 1011 -21.53 -4.84 14.93
N SER A 1012 -21.57 -3.51 14.94
CA SER A 1012 -21.50 -2.74 16.19
C SER A 1012 -22.87 -2.76 16.87
N ALA A 1013 -22.88 -2.95 18.19
CA ALA A 1013 -24.10 -2.83 18.99
C ALA A 1013 -24.66 -1.39 19.05
N ALA A 1014 -23.93 -0.39 18.55
CA ALA A 1014 -24.28 1.02 18.64
C ALA A 1014 -24.68 1.67 17.30
N THR A 1015 -24.81 0.90 16.21
CA THR A 1015 -25.17 1.43 14.88
C THR A 1015 -26.67 1.73 14.75
N THR A 1016 -27.14 2.78 15.43
CA THR A 1016 -28.46 3.39 15.20
C THR A 1016 -28.35 4.92 15.21
N ALA A 1017 -27.71 5.50 14.19
CA ALA A 1017 -28.10 6.77 13.55
C ALA A 1017 -27.04 7.18 12.51
N PRO A 1018 -27.39 7.42 11.24
CA PRO A 1018 -26.56 8.21 10.35
C PRO A 1018 -26.43 9.65 10.88
N LEU A 1019 -25.28 10.30 10.64
CA LEU A 1019 -24.99 11.70 11.02
C LEU A 1019 -26.12 12.68 10.63
N ALA A 1020 -26.85 12.43 9.54
CA ALA A 1020 -27.99 13.25 9.10
C ALA A 1020 -29.27 13.08 9.94
N ALA A 1021 -29.44 11.97 10.67
CA ALA A 1021 -30.62 11.72 11.50
C ALA A 1021 -30.51 12.40 12.88
N ALA A 1022 -29.29 12.64 13.36
CA ALA A 1022 -29.05 13.38 14.60
C ALA A 1022 -29.40 14.87 14.44
N ASP A 1023 -29.28 15.44 13.24
CA ASP A 1023 -29.69 16.82 12.96
C ASP A 1023 -31.22 16.97 12.89
N LYS A 1024 -31.95 16.00 12.34
CA LYS A 1024 -33.42 16.04 12.33
C LYS A 1024 -34.05 15.87 13.71
N ALA A 1025 -33.55 14.91 14.50
CA ALA A 1025 -34.09 14.67 15.84
C ALA A 1025 -33.79 15.84 16.82
N ARG A 1026 -32.65 16.53 16.67
CA ARG A 1026 -32.31 17.69 17.51
C ARG A 1026 -33.02 18.98 17.09
N HIS A 1027 -33.36 19.13 15.81
CA HIS A 1027 -34.16 20.27 15.37
C HIS A 1027 -35.62 20.16 15.83
N GLU A 1028 -36.18 18.95 15.92
CA GLU A 1028 -37.55 18.73 16.42
C GLU A 1028 -37.65 18.91 17.94
N ASP A 1029 -36.67 18.42 18.72
CA ASP A 1029 -36.65 18.60 20.18
C ASP A 1029 -36.42 20.08 20.60
N ALA A 1030 -35.60 20.83 19.85
CA ALA A 1030 -35.36 22.26 20.12
C ALA A 1030 -36.60 23.13 19.82
N ASP A 1031 -37.45 22.71 18.89
CA ASP A 1031 -38.68 23.42 18.53
C ASP A 1031 -39.84 23.10 19.50
N GLU A 1032 -39.84 21.92 20.13
CA GLU A 1032 -40.75 21.59 21.25
C GLU A 1032 -40.35 22.30 22.55
N ASP A 1033 -39.06 22.37 22.89
CA ASP A 1033 -38.59 23.10 24.08
C ASP A 1033 -38.76 24.63 23.94
N ALA A 1034 -38.63 25.18 22.73
CA ALA A 1034 -38.95 26.58 22.45
C ALA A 1034 -40.46 26.89 22.57
N LYS A 1035 -41.33 25.94 22.21
CA LYS A 1035 -42.79 26.07 22.40
C LYS A 1035 -43.21 25.89 23.86
N ALA A 1036 -42.53 25.04 24.62
CA ALA A 1036 -42.76 24.88 26.06
C ALA A 1036 -42.31 26.12 26.86
N ALA A 1037 -41.20 26.75 26.48
CA ALA A 1037 -40.73 28.00 27.10
C ALA A 1037 -41.61 29.22 26.77
N ALA A 1038 -42.31 29.23 25.62
CA ALA A 1038 -43.23 30.29 25.25
C ALA A 1038 -44.61 30.19 25.95
N ALA A 1039 -44.97 29.03 26.50
CA ALA A 1039 -46.25 28.81 27.18
C ALA A 1039 -46.26 29.27 28.66
N ASP A 1040 -45.09 29.53 29.27
CA ASP A 1040 -44.96 29.91 30.68
C ASP A 1040 -44.92 31.44 30.92
N ALA A 1041 -44.93 32.24 29.84
CA ALA A 1041 -45.02 33.70 29.91
C ALA A 1041 -46.48 34.17 29.75
N GLY A 1042 -47.30 33.93 30.76
CA GLY A 1042 -48.70 34.34 30.77
C GLY A 1042 -48.90 35.86 30.90
N VAL A 1043 -49.73 36.45 30.03
CA VAL A 1043 -50.59 37.62 30.30
C VAL A 1043 -51.91 37.47 29.51
N PRO A 1044 -53.09 37.80 30.09
CA PRO A 1044 -54.39 37.26 29.67
C PRO A 1044 -55.22 38.22 28.81
N GLY A 1045 -56.15 37.69 28.01
CA GLY A 1045 -57.34 38.44 27.60
C GLY A 1045 -57.95 38.14 26.24
N ALA A 1046 -59.04 37.35 26.27
CA ALA A 1046 -60.32 37.63 25.62
C ALA A 1046 -60.56 37.41 24.09
N ILE A 1047 -61.42 36.41 23.83
CA ILE A 1047 -62.74 36.52 23.16
C ILE A 1047 -62.82 36.52 21.60
N THR A 1048 -63.24 35.32 21.11
CA THR A 1048 -64.17 34.96 20.00
C THR A 1048 -64.03 35.46 18.56
N ALA A 1049 -64.00 34.45 17.67
CA ALA A 1049 -64.81 34.24 16.46
C ALA A 1049 -64.64 35.21 15.27
N ILE A 1050 -64.08 34.73 14.16
CA ILE A 1050 -64.75 34.01 13.05
C ILE A 1050 -63.73 33.06 12.42
#